data_AF-A0A812XSC0-F1
#
_entry.id   AF-A0A812XSC0-F1
#
_cell.length_a   1.000
_cell.length_b   1.000
_cell.length_c   1.000
_cell.angle_alpha   90.00
_cell.angle_beta   90.00
_cell.angle_gamma   90.00
#
_symmetry.space_group_name_H-M   'P 1'
#
loop_
_entity.id
_entity.type
_entity.pdbx_description
1 polymer ?
#
loop_
_entity_poly.entity_id
_entity_poly.type
_entity_poly.pdbx_seq_one_letter_code
_entity_poly.pdbx_strand_id
1 'polypeptide(L)'
;MGSQALIAAVAKHFGESRAAAALRYNDFPMVEVPNHQPLGSGCSHGVEENCSCPPAASFVIVSQGVWQSFADQHGNGEELQAMVEERRSVCWRDVLKLMYTPGLPEGKKLILRPRLFEIVAGPEILLETDPQVKKDGVLDAISWAQSCNGTERVHYKLDGYVLRVPSSAPKAFQIEVEAVQEAVGGLVPGGCTVDAVKRCLAQLRPLSLGALKSCLQKIIRFHAVAVQAEEPIPSPVAAATATALLFANRGGFSPELQLFTRGATAAFKRLAVILLEDGYVKEGATPQSLVALLALGLVTQRVSDYEPSRTLVVAAMRLAAQAAASGCLIAWRGKEKAGKAKAQDHINVTSQQATLFQHAAKLLRLLRSFPGDMAMFDQVAAASKAGKLPVQYAARRPDVMPLCHLVDQHTFRGIAHVLGKGAESTFALRFQSLFNKCTGFNPRQADVEGFESRPEVLRARFAQQCCLDAAQQKPKTLLPLISEGMSVSLELDPGVLSAAVGPVPAKAQSKRGSRDLLVMLGVRCPEDEVVMLKPARATRDLFGDLTDQERAEAVAAVRRQELPVQSQLLPGLHKAKFTDGSWHVDGTRWSDLVKDGVRIKVPLVAAPAWCETLTATNAEELLHNDSALEEALSVSGTGMIPNAEKVVLCLASSLPHAVSLRAASLLRQQYVSVSMPTPSLQGGLADQLAAYDGDWLVYRLLVLISRTVPAALRPTMPPNFAVANPVLLRVLEGWMMDGVERAMRSQSALNPAAGSSAKWEGHSSWAAMSRADQSLLEHQREAVDRMHQRDREMKCGGHFLIMDTGLGKTVTSLVYAYRWLCSTGGEAVRRILWVTPAGTVENLVKQLRQTWHCPTHVVPRISAAKKPKAGEGFDLVLKDFMVNVIHADHLRTAIDKGLAEQATSSFIIFDEVDEMYAPTLRTSAARRLCQLCPKFVAQTATPMRKNESQLLAWLADTCSFPVDTKNWLVAASGMVSMQLELGIAAVEEDILVPMVDEVRALCRKLLSSNSTVRWLEMARVVQDNTDKAMVDAALKAAKEDRKTHADGGVLLVADSLQHAAKLRELCSPHLPTGDFASLEAPDAKRFAVVVVTKDKDRGYNSARRLGIMVTGAYAGNAASRHQMRGRLRRLGQKRK
;
A
#
# COMPACT_ATOMS: atom_id res chain seq x y z
N MET A 1 46.23 11.22 21.04
CA MET A 1 45.40 12.03 21.96
C MET A 1 44.26 11.16 22.45
N GLY A 2 44.27 10.80 23.74
CA GLY A 2 43.56 9.64 24.29
C GLY A 2 42.09 9.86 24.64
N SER A 3 41.39 8.75 24.92
CA SER A 3 39.95 8.69 25.21
C SER A 3 39.48 9.62 26.32
N GLN A 4 40.37 10.11 27.19
CA GLN A 4 40.05 11.12 28.20
C GLN A 4 39.67 12.49 27.60
N ALA A 5 40.20 12.87 26.43
CA ALA A 5 39.78 14.11 25.76
C ALA A 5 38.37 13.98 25.14
N LEU A 6 38.01 12.77 24.69
CA LEU A 6 36.67 12.46 24.22
C LEU A 6 35.69 12.37 25.39
N ILE A 7 36.08 11.77 26.51
CA ILE A 7 35.25 11.70 27.73
C ILE A 7 35.07 13.09 28.35
N ALA A 8 36.10 13.95 28.36
CA ALA A 8 35.98 15.34 28.82
C ALA A 8 35.15 16.21 27.88
N ALA A 9 35.24 16.00 26.55
CA ALA A 9 34.39 16.69 25.58
C ALA A 9 32.93 16.23 25.68
N VAL A 10 32.69 14.94 25.91
CA VAL A 10 31.36 14.36 26.10
C VAL A 10 30.76 14.77 27.45
N ALA A 11 31.53 14.78 28.54
CA ALA A 11 31.08 15.26 29.85
C ALA A 11 30.81 16.78 29.86
N LYS A 12 31.58 17.58 29.12
CA LYS A 12 31.33 19.02 28.91
C LYS A 12 30.10 19.26 28.01
N HIS A 13 29.73 18.31 27.16
CA HIS A 13 28.56 18.36 26.28
C HIS A 13 27.25 17.91 26.97
N PHE A 14 27.34 17.22 28.11
CA PHE A 14 26.20 16.85 28.96
C PHE A 14 25.89 17.87 30.07
N GLY A 15 26.54 19.04 30.07
CA GLY A 15 26.18 20.18 30.90
C GLY A 15 24.95 20.91 30.35
N GLU A 16 23.80 20.62 30.97
CA GLU A 16 22.47 21.24 30.84
C GLU A 16 21.82 21.34 29.44
N SER A 17 20.86 20.45 29.18
CA SER A 17 19.58 20.72 28.49
C SER A 17 18.80 19.42 28.37
N ARG A 18 17.59 19.37 28.93
CA ARG A 18 16.69 18.20 28.87
C ARG A 18 16.12 18.06 27.46
N ALA A 19 16.45 16.97 26.76
CA ALA A 19 15.80 16.58 25.51
C ALA A 19 14.78 15.46 25.75
N ALA A 20 13.56 15.63 25.23
CA ALA A 20 12.54 14.57 25.18
C ALA A 20 12.38 14.07 23.74
N ALA A 21 12.59 12.77 23.53
CA ALA A 21 12.34 12.10 22.26
C ALA A 21 11.03 11.29 22.32
N ALA A 22 10.24 11.29 21.25
CA ALA A 22 9.06 10.44 21.09
C ALA A 22 9.44 9.16 20.35
N LEU A 23 9.11 7.99 20.91
CA LEU A 23 9.36 6.68 20.28
C LEU A 23 8.11 6.20 19.52
N ARG A 24 8.27 5.82 18.24
CA ARG A 24 7.23 5.12 17.46
C ARG A 24 7.77 3.80 16.95
N TYR A 25 6.90 2.80 16.81
CA TYR A 25 7.29 1.45 16.37
C TYR A 25 7.94 1.42 14.98
N ASN A 26 7.55 2.32 14.07
CA ASN A 26 8.14 2.41 12.72
C ASN A 26 9.63 2.83 12.71
N ASP A 27 10.18 3.21 13.86
CA ASP A 27 11.57 3.60 14.02
C ASP A 27 12.49 2.39 14.29
N PHE A 28 11.99 1.15 14.19
CA PHE A 28 12.78 -0.07 14.32
C PHE A 28 12.82 -0.87 13.00
N PRO A 29 14.00 -1.24 12.48
CA PRO A 29 14.10 -2.12 11.33
C PRO A 29 13.88 -3.58 11.70
N MET A 30 13.23 -4.34 10.82
CA MET A 30 12.85 -5.75 11.01
C MET A 30 14.00 -6.77 10.83
N VAL A 31 15.27 -6.36 10.75
CA VAL A 31 16.42 -7.28 10.55
C VAL A 31 17.66 -6.82 11.34
N GLU A 32 18.40 -7.78 11.91
CA GLU A 32 19.66 -7.57 12.63
C GLU A 32 20.82 -7.12 11.71
N VAL A 33 21.67 -6.19 12.20
CA VAL A 33 22.84 -5.63 11.48
C VAL A 33 24.02 -5.52 12.48
N PRO A 34 25.30 -5.63 12.09
CA PRO A 34 26.39 -6.04 13.00
C PRO A 34 26.98 -5.01 13.99
N ASN A 35 26.39 -3.82 14.16
CA ASN A 35 26.99 -2.74 14.97
C ASN A 35 26.00 -2.21 16.03
N HIS A 36 25.77 -2.99 17.08
CA HIS A 36 24.82 -2.66 18.15
C HIS A 36 25.53 -2.46 19.50
N GLN A 37 25.25 -1.38 20.21
CA GLN A 37 25.48 -1.30 21.66
C GLN A 37 24.14 -1.21 22.38
N PRO A 38 23.93 -1.97 23.47
CA PRO A 38 22.71 -1.90 24.27
C PRO A 38 22.64 -0.57 25.03
N LEU A 39 21.43 0.00 25.17
CA LEU A 39 21.19 1.12 26.07
C LEU A 39 21.59 0.72 27.49
N GLY A 40 22.43 1.54 28.14
CA GLY A 40 23.01 1.23 29.45
C GLY A 40 24.43 0.66 29.40
N SER A 41 25.04 0.45 28.22
CA SER A 41 26.44 0.01 28.08
C SER A 41 27.48 0.97 28.67
N GLY A 42 27.08 2.21 29.02
CA GLY A 42 27.89 3.17 29.76
C GLY A 42 27.70 3.15 31.29
N CYS A 43 26.71 2.42 31.85
CA CYS A 43 26.62 2.17 33.30
C CYS A 43 27.59 1.00 33.59
N SER A 44 28.56 1.21 34.47
CA SER A 44 29.52 0.18 34.91
C SER A 44 28.85 -1.04 35.57
N HIS A 45 27.58 -0.93 35.94
CA HIS A 45 26.78 -2.01 36.55
C HIS A 45 26.06 -2.91 35.53
N GLY A 46 26.24 -2.70 34.22
CA GLY A 46 25.49 -3.43 33.20
C GLY A 46 24.01 -3.03 33.11
N VAL A 47 23.29 -3.62 32.15
CA VAL A 47 21.86 -3.39 31.92
C VAL A 47 21.05 -4.24 32.92
N GLU A 48 21.22 -4.00 34.21
CA GLU A 48 20.47 -4.67 35.26
C GLU A 48 19.37 -3.75 35.82
N GLU A 49 18.23 -4.33 36.19
CA GLU A 49 17.03 -3.63 36.70
C GLU A 49 17.31 -2.74 37.92
N ASN A 50 18.42 -3.00 38.63
CA ASN A 50 18.79 -2.36 39.90
C ASN A 50 19.95 -1.34 39.79
N CYS A 51 20.40 -0.92 38.59
CA CYS A 51 21.42 0.16 38.47
C CYS A 51 20.82 1.47 39.04
N SER A 52 21.36 1.99 40.15
CA SER A 52 20.89 3.21 40.84
C SER A 52 21.29 4.52 40.14
N CYS A 53 22.01 4.44 39.01
CA CYS A 53 22.45 5.62 38.28
C CYS A 53 21.26 6.37 37.64
N PRO A 54 21.30 7.71 37.53
CA PRO A 54 20.30 8.49 36.80
C PRO A 54 20.23 8.07 35.31
N PRO A 55 19.04 7.92 34.71
CA PRO A 55 18.93 7.54 33.31
C PRO A 55 19.39 8.66 32.38
N ALA A 56 20.16 8.31 31.35
CA ALA A 56 20.71 9.26 30.38
C ALA A 56 19.65 9.92 29.46
N ALA A 57 18.44 9.36 29.39
CA ALA A 57 17.32 9.89 28.62
C ALA A 57 15.99 9.49 29.24
N SER A 58 14.98 10.34 29.06
CA SER A 58 13.58 10.07 29.38
C SER A 58 12.73 10.24 28.13
N PHE A 59 11.65 9.48 28.06
CA PHE A 59 10.74 9.36 26.93
C PHE A 59 9.31 9.51 27.43
N VAL A 60 8.38 9.79 26.52
CA VAL A 60 6.94 9.68 26.79
C VAL A 60 6.35 8.78 25.71
N ILE A 61 5.66 7.71 26.10
CA ILE A 61 5.00 6.82 25.15
C ILE A 61 3.67 7.46 24.73
N VAL A 62 3.56 7.85 23.46
CA VAL A 62 2.48 8.73 22.98
C VAL A 62 1.25 7.94 22.47
N SER A 63 1.41 6.66 22.18
CA SER A 63 0.34 5.76 21.74
C SER A 63 0.76 4.31 22.01
N GLN A 64 -0.17 3.46 22.45
CA GLN A 64 0.10 2.04 22.69
C GLN A 64 0.43 1.30 21.37
N GLY A 65 -0.43 1.39 20.35
CA GLY A 65 -0.19 0.72 19.06
C GLY A 65 0.13 -0.78 19.21
N VAL A 66 1.13 -1.28 18.48
CA VAL A 66 1.59 -2.68 18.60
C VAL A 66 2.23 -2.96 19.97
N TRP A 67 2.67 -1.94 20.72
CA TRP A 67 3.22 -2.13 22.06
C TRP A 67 2.16 -2.67 23.02
N GLN A 68 0.87 -2.38 22.80
CA GLN A 68 -0.20 -2.96 23.60
C GLN A 68 -0.17 -4.48 23.52
N SER A 69 -0.22 -5.02 22.30
CA SER A 69 -0.18 -6.47 22.09
C SER A 69 1.09 -7.13 22.63
N PHE A 70 2.21 -6.39 22.68
CA PHE A 70 3.47 -6.89 23.21
C PHE A 70 3.49 -6.85 24.74
N ALA A 71 3.04 -5.74 25.34
CA ALA A 71 2.90 -5.62 26.79
C ALA A 71 1.85 -6.60 27.33
N ASP A 72 0.73 -6.81 26.62
CA ASP A 72 -0.30 -7.80 26.94
C ASP A 72 0.27 -9.22 26.94
N GLN A 73 1.12 -9.57 25.96
CA GLN A 73 1.82 -10.86 25.90
C GLN A 73 2.73 -11.10 27.11
N HIS A 74 3.18 -10.03 27.76
CA HIS A 74 4.08 -10.07 28.92
C HIS A 74 3.39 -9.70 30.24
N GLY A 75 2.06 -9.49 30.25
CA GLY A 75 1.27 -9.16 31.45
C GLY A 75 1.34 -7.70 31.90
N ASN A 76 1.97 -6.81 31.13
CA ASN A 76 2.18 -5.39 31.48
C ASN A 76 1.28 -4.44 30.67
N GLY A 77 0.22 -4.98 30.05
CA GLY A 77 -0.69 -4.23 29.17
C GLY A 77 -1.34 -3.03 29.85
N GLU A 78 -1.85 -3.22 31.06
CA GLU A 78 -2.48 -2.16 31.86
C GLU A 78 -1.48 -1.09 32.30
N GLU A 79 -0.23 -1.48 32.60
CA GLU A 79 0.81 -0.53 33.00
C GLU A 79 1.25 0.34 31.81
N LEU A 80 1.44 -0.25 30.63
CA LEU A 80 1.68 0.53 29.41
C LEU A 80 0.50 1.46 29.12
N GLN A 81 -0.73 0.97 29.26
CA GLN A 81 -1.92 1.78 29.07
C GLN A 81 -1.93 2.98 30.03
N ALA A 82 -1.66 2.76 31.32
CA ALA A 82 -1.55 3.83 32.30
C ALA A 82 -0.41 4.80 31.97
N MET A 83 0.78 4.32 31.58
CA MET A 83 1.90 5.16 31.15
C MET A 83 1.54 6.05 29.96
N VAL A 84 0.77 5.54 29.00
CA VAL A 84 0.30 6.29 27.83
C VAL A 84 -0.80 7.28 28.19
N GLU A 85 -1.78 6.88 29.01
CA GLU A 85 -2.89 7.73 29.45
C GLU A 85 -2.40 8.90 30.30
N GLU A 86 -1.47 8.64 31.23
CA GLU A 86 -0.89 9.65 32.12
C GLU A 86 0.23 10.45 31.45
N ARG A 87 0.68 10.06 30.25
CA ARG A 87 1.91 10.58 29.61
C ARG A 87 3.11 10.52 30.55
N ARG A 88 3.22 9.43 31.30
CA ARG A 88 4.27 9.23 32.29
C ARG A 88 5.62 9.35 31.60
N SER A 89 6.50 10.19 32.15
CA SER A 89 7.90 10.24 31.70
C SER A 89 8.57 8.93 32.11
N VAL A 90 8.97 8.14 31.12
CA VAL A 90 9.55 6.81 31.30
C VAL A 90 10.98 6.82 30.81
N CYS A 91 11.89 6.18 31.54
CA CYS A 91 13.23 5.96 31.03
C CYS A 91 13.31 4.62 30.27
N TRP A 92 14.47 4.32 29.69
CA TRP A 92 14.68 3.05 29.00
C TRP A 92 14.46 1.83 29.92
N ARG A 93 14.60 1.97 31.24
CA ARG A 93 14.33 0.89 32.21
C ARG A 93 12.85 0.58 32.33
N ASP A 94 12.02 1.61 32.40
CA ASP A 94 10.57 1.45 32.50
C ASP A 94 10.03 0.80 31.22
N VAL A 95 10.58 1.17 30.06
CA VAL A 95 10.31 0.52 28.78
C VAL A 95 10.75 -0.95 28.75
N LEU A 96 11.88 -1.29 29.38
CA LEU A 96 12.33 -2.68 29.49
C LEU A 96 11.41 -3.49 30.43
N LYS A 97 10.95 -2.91 31.53
CA LYS A 97 10.01 -3.56 32.45
C LYS A 97 8.72 -3.98 31.75
N LEU A 98 8.18 -3.14 30.87
CA LEU A 98 7.04 -3.49 30.04
C LEU A 98 7.27 -4.72 29.14
N MET A 99 8.53 -5.03 28.82
CA MET A 99 8.93 -6.13 27.93
C MET A 99 9.54 -7.33 28.67
N TYR A 100 9.62 -7.28 29.99
CA TYR A 100 10.20 -8.34 30.80
C TYR A 100 9.11 -9.26 31.35
N THR A 101 9.35 -10.57 31.30
CA THR A 101 8.54 -11.57 32.01
C THR A 101 9.43 -12.19 33.10
N PRO A 102 9.06 -12.04 34.39
CA PRO A 102 9.82 -12.64 35.48
C PRO A 102 10.00 -14.15 35.26
N GLY A 103 11.26 -14.61 35.23
CA GLY A 103 11.61 -16.04 35.16
C GLY A 103 12.01 -16.60 33.79
N LEU A 104 12.05 -15.80 32.71
CA LEU A 104 12.60 -16.22 31.41
C LEU A 104 14.05 -15.70 31.23
N PRO A 105 15.07 -16.57 31.07
CA PRO A 105 16.49 -16.18 31.09
C PRO A 105 16.97 -15.30 29.91
N GLU A 106 16.12 -15.09 28.90
CA GLU A 106 16.47 -14.30 27.71
C GLU A 106 15.39 -13.26 27.40
N GLY A 107 15.29 -12.24 28.25
CA GLY A 107 14.58 -11.01 27.89
C GLY A 107 15.23 -10.39 26.65
N LYS A 108 14.45 -10.10 25.60
CA LYS A 108 14.97 -9.48 24.37
C LYS A 108 15.63 -8.14 24.72
N LYS A 109 16.91 -7.98 24.40
CA LYS A 109 17.64 -6.72 24.58
C LYS A 109 17.05 -5.63 23.68
N LEU A 110 16.61 -4.51 24.27
CA LEU A 110 16.17 -3.35 23.52
C LEU A 110 17.37 -2.66 22.85
N ILE A 111 17.39 -2.59 21.52
CA ILE A 111 18.47 -1.94 20.75
C ILE A 111 17.90 -0.71 20.03
N LEU A 112 18.13 0.49 20.58
CA LEU A 112 17.84 1.75 19.89
C LEU A 112 19.05 2.16 19.03
N ARG A 113 18.81 2.54 17.76
CA ARG A 113 19.88 3.00 16.86
C ARG A 113 20.11 4.51 16.99
N PRO A 114 21.34 4.97 17.29
CA PRO A 114 21.67 6.40 17.24
C PRO A 114 21.51 7.00 15.84
N ARG A 115 21.64 6.23 14.74
CA ARG A 115 21.52 6.77 13.37
C ARG A 115 20.09 7.17 12.93
N LEU A 116 19.06 6.77 13.67
CA LEU A 116 17.69 7.26 13.46
C LEU A 116 17.40 8.53 14.27
N PHE A 117 18.34 8.93 15.11
CA PHE A 117 18.32 10.16 15.87
C PHE A 117 19.60 10.91 15.55
N GLU A 118 19.56 11.77 14.53
CA GLU A 118 20.40 12.94 14.63
C GLU A 118 19.94 13.65 15.91
N ILE A 119 20.75 13.59 16.97
CA ILE A 119 20.62 14.56 18.06
C ILE A 119 21.08 15.87 17.42
N VAL A 120 20.16 16.48 16.67
CA VAL A 120 20.23 17.90 16.39
C VAL A 120 20.30 18.50 17.77
N ALA A 121 21.41 19.18 18.09
CA ALA A 121 21.51 19.94 19.32
C ALA A 121 20.16 20.64 19.51
N GLY A 122 19.48 20.29 20.61
CA GLY A 122 18.15 20.83 20.86
C GLY A 122 18.23 22.35 20.79
N PRO A 123 17.14 23.04 20.41
CA PRO A 123 17.06 24.49 20.47
C PRO A 123 17.84 25.06 21.66
N GLU A 124 18.91 25.81 21.39
CA GLU A 124 19.73 26.39 22.45
C GLU A 124 18.96 27.60 23.00
N ILE A 125 18.57 27.55 24.28
CA ILE A 125 17.95 28.69 24.95
C ILE A 125 19.05 29.68 25.28
N LEU A 126 18.96 30.89 24.74
CA LEU A 126 19.89 31.98 25.01
C LEU A 126 19.33 32.89 26.12
N LEU A 127 20.21 33.31 27.03
CA LEU A 127 19.90 34.36 28.00
C LEU A 127 19.76 35.71 27.27
N GLU A 128 18.95 36.64 27.80
CA GLU A 128 18.80 37.98 27.21
C GLU A 128 20.13 38.74 27.13
N THR A 129 21.08 38.40 27.99
CA THR A 129 22.43 38.98 28.03
C THR A 129 23.37 38.40 26.96
N ASP A 130 22.99 37.35 26.23
CA ASP A 130 23.85 36.69 25.24
C ASP A 130 24.22 37.66 24.10
N PRO A 131 25.51 37.76 23.70
CA PRO A 131 25.95 38.65 22.62
C PRO A 131 25.23 38.43 21.28
N GLN A 132 24.74 37.22 21.00
CA GLN A 132 23.99 36.91 19.78
C GLN A 132 22.58 37.52 19.80
N VAL A 133 21.99 37.73 20.98
CA VAL A 133 20.67 38.39 21.14
C VAL A 133 20.76 39.90 20.87
N LYS A 134 21.94 40.51 21.08
CA LYS A 134 22.18 41.94 20.84
C LYS A 134 22.53 42.30 19.39
N LYS A 135 22.62 41.32 18.48
CA LYS A 135 22.90 41.56 17.05
C LYS A 135 21.61 41.93 16.29
N ASP A 136 21.73 42.70 15.20
CA ASP A 136 20.64 43.11 14.27
C ASP A 136 19.98 41.96 13.48
N GLY A 137 19.97 40.73 14.02
CA GLY A 137 19.50 39.52 13.33
C GLY A 137 18.52 38.65 14.12
N VAL A 138 18.04 39.10 15.28
CA VAL A 138 17.01 38.37 16.05
C VAL A 138 15.66 38.49 15.34
N LEU A 139 15.06 37.36 14.99
CA LEU A 139 13.70 37.33 14.45
C LEU A 139 12.71 37.38 15.60
N ASP A 140 12.02 38.51 15.72
CA ASP A 140 11.11 38.78 16.83
C ASP A 140 9.66 38.42 16.49
N ALA A 141 9.19 37.29 17.02
CA ALA A 141 7.78 36.90 16.91
C ALA A 141 6.88 37.62 17.92
N ILE A 142 7.44 38.35 18.89
CA ILE A 142 6.67 39.05 19.94
C ILE A 142 6.10 40.37 19.42
N SER A 143 6.87 41.11 18.60
CA SER A 143 6.43 42.37 17.97
C SER A 143 5.11 42.27 17.20
N TRP A 144 4.73 41.06 16.78
CA TRP A 144 3.50 40.78 16.06
C TRP A 144 2.24 40.85 16.96
N ALA A 145 2.33 40.50 18.24
CA ALA A 145 1.22 40.55 19.19
C ALA A 145 1.37 41.74 20.12
N GLN A 146 0.87 42.91 19.70
CA GLN A 146 0.95 44.20 20.44
C GLN A 146 0.42 44.16 21.89
N SER A 147 -0.33 43.11 22.27
CA SER A 147 -0.90 42.90 23.60
C SER A 147 -0.09 41.97 24.51
N CYS A 148 1.06 41.42 24.08
CA CYS A 148 1.92 40.57 24.93
C CYS A 148 2.77 41.36 25.93
N ASN A 149 2.24 42.45 26.50
CA ASN A 149 2.91 43.20 27.55
C ASN A 149 2.90 42.36 28.84
N GLY A 150 4.07 41.89 29.27
CA GLY A 150 4.26 41.20 30.56
C GLY A 150 4.56 39.70 30.50
N THR A 151 4.59 39.06 29.34
CA THR A 151 5.03 37.65 29.24
C THR A 151 6.55 37.56 29.19
N GLU A 152 7.13 36.71 30.03
CA GLU A 152 8.54 36.34 30.03
C GLU A 152 8.97 35.90 28.61
N ARG A 153 10.13 36.35 28.15
CA ARG A 153 10.59 36.15 26.78
C ARG A 153 11.67 35.08 26.74
N VAL A 154 11.65 34.27 25.70
CA VAL A 154 12.64 33.21 25.50
C VAL A 154 13.29 33.39 24.13
N HIS A 155 14.61 33.25 24.10
CA HIS A 155 15.39 33.31 22.88
C HIS A 155 15.84 31.89 22.53
N TYR A 156 15.43 31.38 21.38
CA TYR A 156 15.87 30.09 20.88
C TYR A 156 16.83 30.30 19.72
N LYS A 157 17.98 29.63 19.76
CA LYS A 157 18.86 29.50 18.60
C LYS A 157 18.53 28.22 17.85
N LEU A 158 18.04 28.37 16.62
CA LEU A 158 17.52 27.29 15.78
C LEU A 158 18.04 27.43 14.35
N ASP A 159 18.79 26.44 13.86
CA ASP A 159 19.27 26.36 12.48
C ASP A 159 19.94 27.66 11.98
N GLY A 160 20.73 28.31 12.86
CA GLY A 160 21.45 29.56 12.57
C GLY A 160 20.66 30.85 12.78
N TYR A 161 19.41 30.78 13.22
CA TYR A 161 18.58 31.92 13.61
C TYR A 161 18.49 32.06 15.12
N VAL A 162 18.41 33.29 15.61
CA VAL A 162 17.98 33.58 16.98
C VAL A 162 16.53 34.05 16.90
N LEU A 163 15.61 33.25 17.43
CA LEU A 163 14.18 33.53 17.46
C LEU A 163 13.80 34.02 18.84
N ARG A 164 13.20 35.21 18.92
CA ARG A 164 12.62 35.73 20.15
C ARG A 164 11.12 35.42 20.16
N VAL A 165 10.67 34.60 21.11
CA VAL A 165 9.28 34.17 21.25
C VAL A 165 8.79 34.36 22.68
N PRO A 166 7.47 34.46 22.92
CA PRO A 166 6.92 34.41 24.27
C PRO A 166 7.24 33.07 24.93
N SER A 167 7.36 33.07 26.26
CA SER A 167 7.42 31.85 27.08
C SER A 167 6.33 30.85 26.73
N SER A 168 6.65 29.58 26.90
CA SER A 168 5.70 28.47 26.66
C SER A 168 4.52 28.60 27.61
N ALA A 169 3.31 28.36 27.10
CA ALA A 169 2.14 28.23 27.95
C ALA A 169 2.24 26.95 28.81
N PRO A 170 1.74 26.96 30.05
CA PRO A 170 1.79 25.78 30.93
C PRO A 170 0.89 24.64 30.45
N LYS A 171 -0.07 24.92 29.57
CA LYS A 171 -1.03 23.95 29.02
C LYS A 171 -1.21 24.18 27.53
N ALA A 172 -1.46 23.09 26.80
CA ALA A 172 -1.86 23.16 25.41
C ALA A 172 -3.17 23.96 25.25
N PHE A 173 -3.27 24.72 24.17
CA PHE A 173 -4.43 25.55 23.89
C PHE A 173 -5.72 24.71 23.83
N GLN A 174 -6.71 25.11 24.61
CA GLN A 174 -8.07 24.58 24.54
C GLN A 174 -8.96 25.63 23.89
N ILE A 175 -9.92 25.16 23.08
CA ILE A 175 -10.77 26.07 22.32
C ILE A 175 -11.86 26.68 23.21
N GLU A 176 -11.88 28.01 23.25
CA GLU A 176 -12.82 28.83 24.01
C GLU A 176 -13.65 29.69 23.03
N VAL A 177 -14.94 29.87 23.30
CA VAL A 177 -15.82 30.70 22.44
C VAL A 177 -15.36 32.15 22.46
N GLU A 178 -14.97 32.61 23.64
CA GLU A 178 -14.50 33.96 23.96
C GLU A 178 -13.24 34.29 23.15
N ALA A 179 -12.34 33.33 22.97
CA ALA A 179 -11.12 33.52 22.19
C ALA A 179 -11.42 33.75 20.70
N VAL A 180 -12.44 33.08 20.15
CA VAL A 180 -12.90 33.31 18.78
C VAL A 180 -13.59 34.67 18.68
N GLN A 181 -14.46 35.04 19.64
CA GLN A 181 -15.13 36.35 19.67
C GLN A 181 -14.11 37.50 19.75
N GLU A 182 -13.09 37.37 20.60
CA GLU A 182 -11.99 38.32 20.74
C GLU A 182 -11.20 38.46 19.42
N ALA A 183 -10.94 37.36 18.73
CA ALA A 183 -10.22 37.37 17.47
C ALA A 183 -10.97 38.13 16.35
N VAL A 184 -12.30 38.01 16.31
CA VAL A 184 -13.13 38.61 15.24
C VAL A 184 -13.73 39.98 15.61
N GLY A 185 -13.49 40.48 16.82
CA GLY A 185 -14.00 41.76 17.28
C GLY A 185 -13.73 42.90 16.28
N GLY A 186 -14.80 43.60 15.87
CA GLY A 186 -14.72 44.70 14.89
C GLY A 186 -14.69 44.28 13.42
N LEU A 187 -14.56 42.99 13.09
CA LEU A 187 -14.51 42.50 11.69
C LEU A 187 -15.87 42.02 11.15
N VAL A 188 -16.84 41.78 12.03
CA VAL A 188 -18.18 41.27 11.68
C VAL A 188 -19.21 42.39 11.92
N PRO A 189 -19.91 42.88 10.87
CA PRO A 189 -21.00 43.84 11.04
C PRO A 189 -22.10 43.28 11.95
N GLY A 190 -22.49 44.03 12.98
CA GLY A 190 -23.46 43.57 13.99
C GLY A 190 -22.88 42.70 15.12
N GLY A 191 -21.56 42.45 15.13
CA GLY A 191 -20.88 41.67 16.17
C GLY A 191 -20.91 40.15 15.94
N CYS A 192 -20.08 39.42 16.69
CA CYS A 192 -20.02 37.96 16.66
C CYS A 192 -20.82 37.38 17.83
N THR A 193 -21.94 36.71 17.54
CA THR A 193 -22.77 36.06 18.57
C THR A 193 -22.11 34.77 19.07
N VAL A 194 -22.28 34.49 20.36
CA VAL A 194 -21.83 33.23 21.00
C VAL A 194 -22.37 32.01 20.25
N ASP A 195 -23.63 32.08 19.81
CA ASP A 195 -24.27 30.97 19.12
C ASP A 195 -23.69 30.72 17.73
N ALA A 196 -23.30 31.76 16.99
CA ALA A 196 -22.63 31.59 15.70
C ALA A 196 -21.29 30.85 15.84
N VAL A 197 -20.51 31.15 16.90
CA VAL A 197 -19.26 30.43 17.21
C VAL A 197 -19.55 28.98 17.61
N LYS A 198 -20.52 28.75 18.50
CA LYS A 198 -20.90 27.39 18.93
C LYS A 198 -21.37 26.52 17.76
N ARG A 199 -22.19 27.07 16.86
CA ARG A 199 -22.62 26.39 15.63
C ARG A 199 -21.43 26.09 14.72
N CYS A 200 -20.54 27.05 14.50
CA CYS A 200 -19.33 26.83 13.71
C CYS A 200 -18.44 25.73 14.30
N LEU A 201 -18.24 25.73 15.62
CA LEU A 201 -17.50 24.68 16.33
C LEU A 201 -18.13 23.30 16.14
N ALA A 202 -19.45 23.19 16.28
CA ALA A 202 -20.16 21.92 16.10
C ALA A 202 -19.95 21.36 14.69
N GLN A 203 -19.98 22.22 13.66
CA GLN A 203 -19.84 21.82 12.26
C GLN A 203 -18.40 21.44 11.89
N LEU A 204 -17.39 22.13 12.45
CA LEU A 204 -15.99 21.94 12.08
C LEU A 204 -15.23 20.95 12.98
N ARG A 205 -15.67 20.72 14.22
CA ARG A 205 -14.97 19.84 15.18
C ARG A 205 -14.80 18.38 14.70
N PRO A 206 -15.75 17.75 13.98
CA PRO A 206 -15.57 16.38 13.47
C PRO A 206 -14.49 16.27 12.38
N LEU A 207 -14.05 17.39 11.79
CA LEU A 207 -13.13 17.38 10.66
C LEU A 207 -11.71 16.99 11.06
N SER A 208 -11.05 16.24 10.19
CA SER A 208 -9.64 15.89 10.34
C SER A 208 -8.72 17.12 10.24
N LEU A 209 -7.47 17.01 10.70
CA LEU A 209 -6.46 18.06 10.52
C LEU A 209 -6.29 18.46 9.04
N GLY A 210 -6.39 17.50 8.12
CA GLY A 210 -6.36 17.76 6.67
C GLY A 210 -7.52 18.64 6.23
N ALA A 211 -8.74 18.30 6.66
CA ALA A 211 -9.95 19.04 6.37
C ALA A 211 -9.99 20.43 7.01
N LEU A 212 -9.48 20.60 8.23
CA LEU A 212 -9.37 21.92 8.86
C LEU A 212 -8.39 22.84 8.11
N LYS A 213 -7.25 22.31 7.66
CA LYS A 213 -6.29 23.08 6.81
C LYS A 213 -6.94 23.51 5.49
N SER A 214 -7.65 22.59 4.83
CA SER A 214 -8.37 22.89 3.60
C SER A 214 -9.47 23.92 3.85
N CYS A 215 -10.29 23.75 4.88
CA CYS A 215 -11.34 24.67 5.28
C CYS A 215 -10.81 26.09 5.46
N LEU A 216 -9.76 26.27 6.26
CA LEU A 216 -9.10 27.58 6.45
C LEU A 216 -8.66 28.19 5.10
N GLN A 217 -7.99 27.40 4.26
CA GLN A 217 -7.52 27.85 2.95
C GLN A 217 -8.66 28.26 2.02
N LYS A 218 -9.71 27.44 1.92
CA LYS A 218 -10.83 27.68 1.01
C LYS A 218 -11.69 28.86 1.45
N ILE A 219 -11.92 29.05 2.76
CA ILE A 219 -12.65 30.23 3.27
C ILE A 219 -11.94 31.51 2.84
N ILE A 220 -10.61 31.57 3.00
CA ILE A 220 -9.82 32.76 2.67
C ILE A 220 -9.72 32.93 1.14
N ARG A 221 -9.49 31.85 0.39
CA ARG A 221 -9.41 31.85 -1.09
C ARG A 221 -10.72 32.31 -1.72
N PHE A 222 -11.85 31.75 -1.30
CA PHE A 222 -13.15 32.01 -1.91
C PHE A 222 -13.71 33.38 -1.50
N HIS A 223 -13.22 33.99 -0.41
CA HIS A 223 -13.53 35.37 -0.03
C HIS A 223 -15.03 35.69 0.14
N ALA A 224 -15.89 34.72 0.46
CA ALA A 224 -17.31 35.02 0.64
C ALA A 224 -17.58 35.92 1.87
N VAL A 225 -18.74 36.55 1.93
CA VAL A 225 -19.23 37.24 3.14
C VAL A 225 -19.49 36.23 4.26
N ALA A 226 -20.14 35.12 3.93
CA ALA A 226 -20.44 34.03 4.86
C ALA A 226 -20.15 32.64 4.26
N VAL A 227 -20.12 31.63 5.14
CA VAL A 227 -20.04 30.20 4.81
C VAL A 227 -21.40 29.57 5.10
N GLN A 228 -22.04 28.95 4.12
CA GLN A 228 -23.29 28.21 4.30
C GLN A 228 -23.01 26.90 5.04
N ALA A 229 -23.51 26.81 6.28
CA ALA A 229 -23.73 25.55 6.98
C ALA A 229 -25.26 25.32 7.06
N GLU A 230 -25.79 24.90 8.21
CA GLU A 230 -27.23 24.96 8.48
C GLU A 230 -27.75 26.41 8.41
N GLU A 231 -26.96 27.33 8.98
CA GLU A 231 -27.15 28.78 8.85
C GLU A 231 -25.88 29.43 8.29
N PRO A 232 -25.97 30.60 7.64
CA PRO A 232 -24.81 31.35 7.21
C PRO A 232 -23.94 31.80 8.40
N ILE A 233 -22.66 31.39 8.39
CA ILE A 233 -21.67 31.79 9.39
C ILE A 233 -20.75 32.83 8.76
N PRO A 234 -20.52 34.02 9.35
CA PRO A 234 -19.61 35.00 8.78
C PRO A 234 -18.21 34.41 8.52
N SER A 235 -17.65 34.63 7.33
CA SER A 235 -16.35 34.05 6.94
C SER A 235 -15.21 34.35 7.92
N PRO A 236 -15.11 35.56 8.53
CA PRO A 236 -14.12 35.82 9.58
C PRO A 236 -14.26 34.88 10.79
N VAL A 237 -15.49 34.56 11.21
CA VAL A 237 -15.78 33.63 12.31
C VAL A 237 -15.36 32.21 11.94
N ALA A 238 -15.71 31.75 10.72
CA ALA A 238 -15.34 30.42 10.25
C ALA A 238 -13.82 30.25 10.12
N ALA A 239 -13.10 31.25 9.60
CA ALA A 239 -11.63 31.22 9.49
C ALA A 239 -10.93 31.22 10.86
N ALA A 240 -11.40 32.05 11.80
CA ALA A 240 -10.89 32.06 13.17
C ALA A 240 -11.15 30.71 13.86
N THR A 241 -12.36 30.15 13.72
CA THR A 241 -12.73 28.87 14.31
C THR A 241 -11.91 27.70 13.75
N ALA A 242 -11.73 27.63 12.43
CA ALA A 242 -10.87 26.63 11.79
C ALA A 242 -9.42 26.73 12.30
N THR A 243 -8.90 27.95 12.45
CA THR A 243 -7.56 28.20 13.00
C THR A 243 -7.46 27.75 14.46
N ALA A 244 -8.44 28.07 15.30
CA ALA A 244 -8.53 27.64 16.69
C ALA A 244 -8.51 26.10 16.81
N LEU A 245 -9.29 25.41 15.98
CA LEU A 245 -9.36 23.95 15.94
C LEU A 245 -8.04 23.33 15.47
N LEU A 246 -7.30 23.98 14.56
CA LEU A 246 -5.95 23.54 14.20
C LEU A 246 -5.00 23.63 15.40
N PHE A 247 -5.03 24.71 16.19
CA PHE A 247 -4.22 24.83 17.41
C PHE A 247 -4.58 23.79 18.47
N ALA A 248 -5.87 23.51 18.65
CA ALA A 248 -6.35 22.49 19.59
C ALA A 248 -6.06 21.04 19.12
N ASN A 249 -5.68 20.84 17.85
CA ASN A 249 -5.44 19.52 17.29
C ASN A 249 -4.06 18.97 17.71
N ARG A 250 -3.99 17.68 18.05
CA ARG A 250 -2.74 17.00 18.43
C ARG A 250 -1.72 16.90 17.28
N GLY A 251 -2.17 17.02 16.04
CA GLY A 251 -1.35 16.90 14.84
C GLY A 251 -1.64 15.64 14.03
N GLY A 252 -0.89 15.47 12.94
CA GLY A 252 -1.06 14.36 12.01
C GLY A 252 0.22 14.08 11.23
N PHE A 253 0.37 12.84 10.76
CA PHE A 253 1.48 12.45 9.90
C PHE A 253 1.20 12.83 8.45
N SER A 254 2.18 13.44 7.78
CA SER A 254 2.16 13.70 6.35
C SER A 254 3.07 12.67 5.65
N PRO A 255 2.51 11.67 4.95
CA PRO A 255 3.32 10.66 4.25
C PRO A 255 4.23 11.27 3.18
N GLU A 256 3.80 12.34 2.51
CA GLU A 256 4.59 13.00 1.46
C GLU A 256 5.81 13.74 2.00
N LEU A 257 5.70 14.30 3.21
CA LEU A 257 6.82 14.96 3.89
C LEU A 257 7.57 14.01 4.84
N GLN A 258 7.07 12.79 5.03
CA GLN A 258 7.54 11.82 6.03
C GLN A 258 7.70 12.46 7.41
N LEU A 259 6.75 13.31 7.81
CA LEU A 259 6.85 14.16 8.99
C LEU A 259 5.52 14.21 9.75
N PHE A 260 5.58 14.01 11.07
CA PHE A 260 4.47 14.35 11.95
C PHE A 260 4.46 15.85 12.24
N THR A 261 3.33 16.50 11.99
CA THR A 261 3.17 17.94 12.20
C THR A 261 2.14 18.17 13.31
N ARG A 262 2.54 18.83 14.41
CA ARG A 262 1.63 19.27 15.48
C ARG A 262 0.56 20.21 14.92
N GLY A 263 -0.61 20.27 15.55
CA GLY A 263 -1.69 21.17 15.15
C GLY A 263 -1.23 22.64 15.09
N ALA A 264 -0.53 23.12 16.12
CA ALA A 264 0.05 24.47 16.15
C ALA A 264 1.02 24.74 14.99
N THR A 265 1.95 23.80 14.71
CA THR A 265 2.87 23.90 13.56
C THR A 265 2.10 23.96 12.24
N ALA A 266 1.06 23.14 12.09
CA ALA A 266 0.21 23.13 10.92
C ALA A 266 -0.57 24.44 10.75
N ALA A 267 -1.12 25.00 11.83
CA ALA A 267 -1.85 26.26 11.85
C ALA A 267 -0.96 27.42 11.39
N PHE A 268 0.18 27.61 12.06
CA PHE A 268 1.13 28.68 11.76
C PHE A 268 1.65 28.60 10.33
N LYS A 269 2.15 27.43 9.91
CA LYS A 269 2.68 27.23 8.56
C LYS A 269 1.61 27.45 7.50
N ARG A 270 0.41 26.88 7.69
CA ARG A 270 -0.68 26.96 6.70
C ARG A 270 -1.20 28.38 6.57
N LEU A 271 -1.39 29.11 7.67
CA LEU A 271 -1.81 30.51 7.64
C LEU A 271 -0.79 31.39 6.90
N ALA A 272 0.51 31.19 7.14
CA ALA A 272 1.55 31.92 6.41
C ALA A 272 1.50 31.67 4.89
N VAL A 273 1.29 30.42 4.47
CA VAL A 273 1.14 30.08 3.04
C VAL A 273 -0.11 30.74 2.44
N ILE A 274 -1.24 30.66 3.12
CA ILE A 274 -2.52 31.23 2.66
C ILE A 274 -2.42 32.75 2.50
N LEU A 275 -1.69 33.44 3.39
CA LEU A 275 -1.53 34.90 3.34
C LEU A 275 -0.81 35.40 2.09
N LEU A 276 0.04 34.55 1.49
CA LEU A 276 0.71 34.86 0.22
C LEU A 276 -0.05 34.31 -0.98
N GLU A 277 -0.63 33.12 -0.86
CA GLU A 277 -1.27 32.43 -1.99
C GLU A 277 -2.67 32.96 -2.29
N ASP A 278 -3.48 33.15 -1.25
CA ASP A 278 -4.94 33.17 -1.37
C ASP A 278 -5.60 34.46 -0.90
N GLY A 279 -5.02 35.17 0.08
CA GLY A 279 -5.52 36.48 0.53
C GLY A 279 -4.48 37.25 1.34
N TYR A 280 -4.24 38.50 0.98
CA TYR A 280 -3.21 39.37 1.58
C TYR A 280 -3.83 40.47 2.45
N VAL A 281 -3.35 40.66 3.68
CA VAL A 281 -3.80 41.73 4.57
C VAL A 281 -2.94 42.98 4.33
N LYS A 282 -3.56 44.12 3.98
CA LYS A 282 -2.82 45.32 3.51
C LYS A 282 -2.18 46.14 4.63
N GLU A 283 -2.57 45.93 5.88
CA GLU A 283 -1.94 46.57 7.05
C GLU A 283 -0.43 46.27 7.02
N GLY A 284 0.43 47.30 7.10
CA GLY A 284 1.87 47.23 6.78
C GLY A 284 2.74 46.22 7.56
N ALA A 285 2.12 45.41 8.42
CA ALA A 285 2.71 44.38 9.27
C ALA A 285 2.64 42.94 8.70
N THR A 286 2.09 42.71 7.50
CA THR A 286 2.00 41.34 6.93
C THR A 286 3.36 40.65 6.76
N PRO A 287 4.42 41.30 6.24
CA PRO A 287 5.75 40.67 6.15
C PRO A 287 6.29 40.23 7.52
N GLN A 288 6.08 41.04 8.57
CA GLN A 288 6.43 40.72 9.95
C GLN A 288 5.61 39.53 10.46
N SER A 289 4.31 39.52 10.17
CA SER A 289 3.41 38.42 10.54
C SER A 289 3.83 37.10 9.90
N LEU A 290 4.24 37.10 8.62
CA LEU A 290 4.74 35.89 7.95
C LEU A 290 5.98 35.31 8.63
N VAL A 291 6.95 36.16 8.98
CA VAL A 291 8.15 35.73 9.71
C VAL A 291 7.77 35.21 11.09
N ALA A 292 6.90 35.91 11.84
CA ALA A 292 6.44 35.49 13.16
C ALA A 292 5.73 34.13 13.12
N LEU A 293 4.77 33.94 12.20
CA LEU A 293 4.06 32.67 12.00
C LEU A 293 5.06 31.54 11.69
N LEU A 294 5.99 31.73 10.76
CA LEU A 294 6.94 30.67 10.39
C LEU A 294 7.98 30.41 11.49
N ALA A 295 8.41 31.43 12.22
CA ALA A 295 9.29 31.28 13.38
C ALA A 295 8.60 30.47 14.49
N LEU A 296 7.36 30.81 14.83
CA LEU A 296 6.54 30.06 15.81
C LEU A 296 6.23 28.64 15.32
N GLY A 297 5.98 28.47 14.03
CA GLY A 297 5.88 27.16 13.41
C GLY A 297 7.14 26.33 13.61
N LEU A 298 8.32 26.93 13.41
CA LEU A 298 9.61 26.26 13.59
C LEU A 298 9.86 25.92 15.06
N VAL A 299 9.57 26.84 15.99
CA VAL A 299 9.67 26.57 17.43
C VAL A 299 8.75 25.43 17.84
N THR A 300 7.46 25.46 17.46
CA THR A 300 6.53 24.36 17.79
C THR A 300 6.93 23.01 17.18
N GLN A 301 7.67 23.00 16.06
CA GLN A 301 8.20 21.79 15.43
C GLN A 301 9.45 21.26 16.14
N ARG A 302 10.32 22.15 16.65
CA ARG A 302 11.65 21.80 17.19
C ARG A 302 11.70 21.72 18.72
N VAL A 303 10.82 22.44 19.40
CA VAL A 303 10.66 22.46 20.86
C VAL A 303 9.37 21.72 21.19
N SER A 304 9.49 20.47 21.64
CA SER A 304 8.35 19.55 21.80
C SER A 304 7.37 19.97 22.89
N ASP A 305 7.86 20.64 23.93
CA ASP A 305 7.13 21.16 25.10
C ASP A 305 6.71 22.64 24.94
N TYR A 306 7.05 23.28 23.82
CA TYR A 306 6.56 24.63 23.54
C TYR A 306 5.08 24.58 23.17
N GLU A 307 4.25 25.27 23.94
CA GLU A 307 2.83 25.52 23.67
C GLU A 307 2.62 27.03 23.46
N PRO A 308 2.01 27.46 22.36
CA PRO A 308 1.77 28.87 22.11
C PRO A 308 0.78 29.44 23.13
N SER A 309 1.05 30.65 23.63
CA SER A 309 0.14 31.34 24.54
C SER A 309 -1.20 31.65 23.88
N ARG A 310 -2.27 31.75 24.69
CA ARG A 310 -3.62 32.13 24.23
C ARG A 310 -3.57 33.40 23.37
N THR A 311 -2.79 34.40 23.78
CA THR A 311 -2.63 35.66 23.05
C THR A 311 -2.06 35.46 21.63
N LEU A 312 -1.06 34.60 21.46
CA LEU A 312 -0.52 34.28 20.13
C LEU A 312 -1.55 33.55 19.26
N VAL A 313 -2.30 32.62 19.87
CA VAL A 313 -3.36 31.89 19.16
C VAL A 313 -4.46 32.84 18.72
N VAL A 314 -4.90 33.77 19.58
CA VAL A 314 -5.88 34.83 19.24
C VAL A 314 -5.35 35.76 18.14
N ALA A 315 -4.07 36.15 18.18
CA ALA A 315 -3.46 36.93 17.11
C ALA A 315 -3.47 36.19 15.76
N ALA A 316 -3.16 34.89 15.75
CA ALA A 316 -3.24 34.05 14.55
C ALA A 316 -4.68 33.95 14.03
N MET A 317 -5.66 33.74 14.92
CA MET A 317 -7.08 33.70 14.57
C MET A 317 -7.57 35.02 13.99
N ARG A 318 -7.15 36.16 14.57
CA ARG A 318 -7.49 37.50 14.07
C ARG A 318 -6.92 37.73 12.67
N LEU A 319 -5.67 37.32 12.44
CA LEU A 319 -5.04 37.44 11.13
C LEU A 319 -5.74 36.57 10.07
N ALA A 320 -6.17 35.36 10.44
CA ALA A 320 -6.99 34.51 9.56
C ALA A 320 -8.35 35.16 9.25
N ALA A 321 -9.00 35.77 10.25
CA ALA A 321 -10.26 36.48 10.09
C ALA A 321 -10.12 37.72 9.19
N GLN A 322 -9.05 38.50 9.36
CA GLN A 322 -8.70 39.63 8.48
C GLN A 322 -8.43 39.16 7.05
N ALA A 323 -7.69 38.07 6.87
CA ALA A 323 -7.40 37.51 5.55
C ALA A 323 -8.69 37.07 4.82
N ALA A 324 -9.65 36.47 5.54
CA ALA A 324 -10.95 36.11 4.99
C ALA A 324 -11.78 37.35 4.55
N ALA A 325 -11.66 38.46 5.29
CA ALA A 325 -12.31 39.73 4.97
C ALA A 325 -11.57 40.55 3.90
N SER A 326 -10.29 40.29 3.64
CA SER A 326 -9.48 41.07 2.70
C SER A 326 -9.83 40.77 1.25
N GLY A 327 -10.14 41.80 0.46
CA GLY A 327 -10.34 41.70 -0.98
C GLY A 327 -9.06 41.62 -1.81
N CYS A 328 -7.87 41.60 -1.20
CA CYS A 328 -6.57 41.71 -1.86
C CYS A 328 -5.81 40.36 -1.90
N LEU A 329 -5.01 40.11 -2.93
CA LEU A 329 -3.99 39.04 -2.97
C LEU A 329 -2.71 39.50 -3.70
N ILE A 330 -1.59 38.83 -3.43
CA ILE A 330 -0.33 39.06 -4.16
C ILE A 330 -0.36 38.29 -5.49
N ALA A 331 -0.16 39.01 -6.59
CA ALA A 331 -0.12 38.45 -7.94
C ALA A 331 1.27 37.88 -8.27
N TRP A 332 1.66 36.82 -7.57
CA TRP A 332 3.00 36.22 -7.71
C TRP A 332 3.15 35.33 -8.95
N ARG A 333 2.05 34.73 -9.44
CA ARG A 333 2.02 33.96 -10.69
C ARG A 333 2.08 34.97 -11.84
N GLY A 334 3.17 34.98 -12.59
CA GLY A 334 3.42 35.94 -13.68
C GLY A 334 2.31 35.98 -14.76
N LYS A 335 2.48 36.85 -15.78
CA LYS A 335 1.48 37.19 -16.83
C LYS A 335 0.90 36.02 -17.65
N GLU A 336 1.29 34.77 -17.44
CA GLU A 336 1.00 33.64 -18.34
C GLU A 336 -0.50 33.29 -18.52
N LYS A 337 -1.44 33.78 -17.70
CA LYS A 337 -2.88 33.50 -17.88
C LYS A 337 -3.84 34.64 -17.54
N ALA A 338 -3.37 35.87 -17.36
CA ALA A 338 -4.25 36.99 -17.05
C ALA A 338 -4.97 37.46 -18.33
N GLY A 339 -6.10 36.83 -18.66
CA GLY A 339 -7.02 37.37 -19.66
C GLY A 339 -7.35 38.82 -19.31
N LYS A 340 -7.12 39.76 -20.24
CA LYS A 340 -7.40 41.21 -20.17
C LYS A 340 -7.58 41.75 -18.73
N ALA A 341 -6.58 41.60 -17.86
CA ALA A 341 -6.71 42.02 -16.47
C ALA A 341 -6.60 43.56 -16.37
N LYS A 342 -7.53 44.17 -15.63
CA LYS A 342 -7.51 45.58 -15.21
C LYS A 342 -6.15 45.93 -14.57
N ALA A 343 -5.79 47.22 -14.63
CA ALA A 343 -4.52 47.77 -14.13
C ALA A 343 -4.06 47.09 -12.82
N GLN A 344 -2.90 46.44 -12.85
CA GLN A 344 -2.27 45.87 -11.66
C GLN A 344 -1.90 47.01 -10.71
N ASP A 345 -2.53 47.03 -9.54
CA ASP A 345 -2.10 47.88 -8.43
C ASP A 345 -0.85 47.27 -7.79
N HIS A 346 -0.08 48.08 -7.07
CA HIS A 346 1.16 47.65 -6.45
C HIS A 346 1.20 48.08 -4.98
N ILE A 347 1.76 47.22 -4.13
CA ILE A 347 2.13 47.60 -2.77
C ILE A 347 3.59 48.03 -2.79
N ASN A 348 3.87 49.22 -2.26
CA ASN A 348 5.23 49.68 -2.03
C ASN A 348 5.86 48.83 -0.93
N VAL A 349 7.02 48.25 -1.23
CA VAL A 349 7.77 47.40 -0.31
C VAL A 349 9.05 48.12 0.09
N THR A 350 9.19 48.39 1.38
CA THR A 350 10.44 48.95 1.94
C THR A 350 11.55 47.90 1.93
N SER A 351 12.82 48.33 1.96
CA SER A 351 13.97 47.43 2.05
C SER A 351 13.90 46.48 3.27
N GLN A 352 13.33 46.96 4.38
CA GLN A 352 13.11 46.14 5.59
C GLN A 352 12.06 45.04 5.32
N GLN A 353 10.93 45.38 4.72
CA GLN A 353 9.89 44.39 4.37
C GLN A 353 10.40 43.36 3.34
N ALA A 354 11.19 43.80 2.34
CA ALA A 354 11.83 42.89 1.39
C ALA A 354 12.78 41.89 2.08
N THR A 355 13.45 42.32 3.16
CA THR A 355 14.29 41.43 3.98
C THR A 355 13.44 40.43 4.76
N LEU A 356 12.30 40.84 5.30
CA LEU A 356 11.37 39.94 6.00
C LEU A 356 10.80 38.87 5.08
N PHE A 357 10.44 39.18 3.83
CA PHE A 357 10.03 38.16 2.86
C PHE A 357 11.13 37.13 2.58
N GLN A 358 12.39 37.56 2.51
CA GLN A 358 13.53 36.65 2.35
C GLN A 358 13.71 35.75 3.57
N HIS A 359 13.53 36.27 4.78
CA HIS A 359 13.55 35.46 6.00
C HIS A 359 12.41 34.46 6.03
N ALA A 360 11.19 34.86 5.66
CA ALA A 360 10.04 33.97 5.57
C ALA A 360 10.31 32.80 4.59
N ALA A 361 10.86 33.08 3.41
CA ALA A 361 11.22 32.05 2.43
C ALA A 361 12.29 31.06 2.95
N LYS A 362 13.24 31.52 3.76
CA LYS A 362 14.26 30.66 4.39
C LYS A 362 13.64 29.80 5.51
N LEU A 363 12.82 30.41 6.38
CA LEU A 363 12.14 29.70 7.47
C LEU A 363 11.20 28.60 6.95
N LEU A 364 10.48 28.84 5.85
CA LEU A 364 9.60 27.84 5.26
C LEU A 364 10.37 26.58 4.77
N ARG A 365 11.60 26.76 4.26
CA ARG A 365 12.47 25.63 3.89
C ARG A 365 12.90 24.82 5.11
N LEU A 366 13.29 25.51 6.20
CA LEU A 366 13.67 24.87 7.45
C LEU A 366 12.51 24.07 8.07
N LEU A 367 11.30 24.63 7.99
CA LEU A 367 10.05 23.99 8.40
C LEU A 367 9.66 22.77 7.55
N ARG A 368 10.20 22.69 6.32
CA ARG A 368 9.79 21.81 5.22
C ARG A 368 8.33 22.04 4.80
N SER A 369 8.14 22.41 3.53
CA SER A 369 6.82 22.48 2.89
C SER A 369 6.85 21.85 1.50
N PHE A 370 5.73 21.89 0.79
CA PHE A 370 5.68 21.40 -0.59
C PHE A 370 6.56 22.28 -1.51
N PRO A 371 7.15 21.70 -2.58
CA PRO A 371 7.96 22.46 -3.53
C PRO A 371 7.27 23.70 -4.10
N GLY A 372 5.96 23.62 -4.36
CA GLY A 372 5.15 24.75 -4.83
C GLY A 372 5.09 25.90 -3.83
N ASP A 373 4.88 25.61 -2.54
CA ASP A 373 4.84 26.63 -1.49
C ASP A 373 6.19 27.33 -1.38
N MET A 374 7.30 26.57 -1.38
CA MET A 374 8.64 27.13 -1.28
C MET A 374 8.98 28.02 -2.48
N ALA A 375 8.66 27.57 -3.69
CA ALA A 375 8.86 28.35 -4.91
C ALA A 375 8.04 29.65 -4.92
N MET A 376 6.80 29.62 -4.40
CA MET A 376 5.99 30.83 -4.25
C MET A 376 6.67 31.85 -3.32
N PHE A 377 7.12 31.42 -2.14
CA PHE A 377 7.81 32.32 -1.20
C PHE A 377 9.08 32.92 -1.80
N ASP A 378 9.84 32.14 -2.57
CA ASP A 378 11.03 32.63 -3.27
C ASP A 378 10.69 33.68 -4.33
N GLN A 379 9.62 33.46 -5.11
CA GLN A 379 9.18 34.41 -6.13
C GLN A 379 8.70 35.72 -5.51
N VAL A 380 7.92 35.66 -4.42
CA VAL A 380 7.50 36.85 -3.69
C VAL A 380 8.71 37.57 -3.08
N ALA A 381 9.64 36.85 -2.47
CA ALA A 381 10.87 37.44 -1.93
C ALA A 381 11.72 38.10 -3.01
N ALA A 382 11.85 37.48 -4.20
CA ALA A 382 12.56 38.06 -5.33
C ALA A 382 11.86 39.32 -5.86
N ALA A 383 10.54 39.27 -6.06
CA ALA A 383 9.76 40.41 -6.53
C ALA A 383 9.79 41.58 -5.54
N SER A 384 9.78 41.30 -4.23
CA SER A 384 9.81 42.31 -3.17
C SER A 384 11.05 43.21 -3.20
N LYS A 385 12.18 42.71 -3.74
CA LYS A 385 13.43 43.47 -3.90
C LYS A 385 13.32 44.61 -4.91
N ALA A 386 12.37 44.55 -5.84
CA ALA A 386 12.09 45.63 -6.78
C ALA A 386 11.36 46.82 -6.13
N GLY A 387 11.08 46.76 -4.83
CA GLY A 387 10.39 47.81 -4.08
C GLY A 387 8.89 47.90 -4.34
N LYS A 388 8.34 47.03 -5.22
CA LYS A 388 6.93 46.97 -5.55
C LYS A 388 6.49 45.52 -5.70
N LEU A 389 5.38 45.15 -5.04
CA LEU A 389 4.73 43.85 -5.22
C LEU A 389 3.40 44.03 -5.95
N PRO A 390 3.16 43.31 -7.05
CA PRO A 390 1.89 43.37 -7.77
C PRO A 390 0.78 42.74 -6.92
N VAL A 391 -0.37 43.39 -6.87
CA VAL A 391 -1.56 42.89 -6.18
C VAL A 391 -2.78 42.90 -7.09
N GLN A 392 -3.74 42.06 -6.73
CA GLN A 392 -5.04 41.97 -7.37
C GLN A 392 -6.14 42.11 -6.33
N TYR A 393 -7.26 42.69 -6.73
CA TYR A 393 -8.44 42.85 -5.89
C TYR A 393 -9.64 42.11 -6.49
N ALA A 394 -10.49 41.57 -5.62
CA ALA A 394 -11.79 41.05 -6.03
C ALA A 394 -12.63 42.14 -6.71
N ALA A 395 -13.13 41.83 -7.90
CA ALA A 395 -14.11 42.69 -8.57
C ALA A 395 -15.45 42.68 -7.82
N ARG A 396 -15.82 41.51 -7.27
CA ARG A 396 -17.02 41.31 -6.46
C ARG A 396 -16.73 40.29 -5.37
N ARG A 397 -17.27 40.54 -4.17
CA ARG A 397 -17.26 39.60 -3.07
C ARG A 397 -18.47 38.66 -3.17
N PRO A 398 -18.30 37.33 -3.23
CA PRO A 398 -19.44 36.41 -3.20
C PRO A 398 -20.19 36.53 -1.86
N ASP A 399 -21.51 36.38 -1.86
CA ASP A 399 -22.28 36.46 -0.62
C ASP A 399 -22.00 35.24 0.27
N VAL A 400 -22.01 34.06 -0.33
CA VAL A 400 -21.97 32.79 0.41
C VAL A 400 -21.05 31.77 -0.25
N MET A 401 -20.25 31.07 0.56
CA MET A 401 -19.51 29.87 0.16
C MET A 401 -20.15 28.64 0.80
N PRO A 402 -20.52 27.58 0.07
CA PRO A 402 -20.98 26.35 0.71
C PRO A 402 -19.85 25.68 1.50
N LEU A 403 -20.13 25.19 2.72
CA LEU A 403 -19.13 24.54 3.57
C LEU A 403 -18.45 23.37 2.86
N CYS A 404 -19.19 22.62 2.04
CA CYS A 404 -18.67 21.51 1.26
C CYS A 404 -17.54 21.91 0.28
N HIS A 405 -17.37 23.20 -0.05
CA HIS A 405 -16.25 23.68 -0.86
C HIS A 405 -14.87 23.36 -0.27
N LEU A 406 -14.78 23.05 1.04
CA LEU A 406 -13.56 22.58 1.70
C LEU A 406 -13.08 21.21 1.18
N VAL A 407 -13.97 20.40 0.60
CA VAL A 407 -13.67 19.04 0.17
C VAL A 407 -13.00 19.08 -1.21
N ASP A 408 -11.78 18.55 -1.28
CA ASP A 408 -11.05 18.32 -2.53
C ASP A 408 -10.16 17.08 -2.42
N GLN A 409 -9.33 16.82 -3.45
CA GLN A 409 -8.46 15.64 -3.49
C GLN A 409 -7.36 15.63 -2.41
N HIS A 410 -6.98 16.80 -1.88
CA HIS A 410 -5.99 16.90 -0.79
C HIS A 410 -6.63 16.57 0.56
N THR A 411 -7.94 16.71 0.64
CA THR A 411 -8.72 16.47 1.85
C THR A 411 -9.25 15.05 1.89
N PHE A 412 -9.90 14.63 0.81
CA PHE A 412 -10.54 13.32 0.66
C PHE A 412 -10.34 12.81 -0.77
N ARG A 413 -9.30 11.99 -0.98
CA ARG A 413 -8.98 11.42 -2.31
C ARG A 413 -10.14 10.63 -2.92
N GLY A 414 -11.05 10.10 -2.09
CA GLY A 414 -12.25 9.40 -2.51
C GLY A 414 -13.26 10.26 -3.29
N ILE A 415 -13.19 11.59 -3.25
CA ILE A 415 -14.13 12.48 -3.95
C ILE A 415 -14.25 12.16 -5.45
N ALA A 416 -13.17 11.73 -6.10
CA ALA A 416 -13.22 11.42 -7.54
C ALA A 416 -14.02 10.16 -7.88
N HIS A 417 -14.27 9.28 -6.90
CA HIS A 417 -15.17 8.13 -7.06
C HIS A 417 -16.64 8.56 -7.03
N VAL A 418 -16.95 9.67 -6.36
CA VAL A 418 -18.32 10.20 -6.25
C VAL A 418 -18.68 11.04 -7.47
N LEU A 419 -17.71 11.76 -8.07
CA LEU A 419 -17.94 12.62 -9.24
C LEU A 419 -18.65 11.89 -10.40
N GLY A 420 -19.79 12.45 -10.84
CA GLY A 420 -20.68 11.89 -11.86
C GLY A 420 -20.21 12.04 -13.31
N LYS A 421 -21.16 11.89 -14.24
CA LYS A 421 -20.92 11.88 -15.70
C LYS A 421 -20.24 13.18 -16.17
N GLY A 422 -19.33 13.06 -17.13
CA GLY A 422 -18.57 14.15 -17.73
C GLY A 422 -17.45 14.71 -16.83
N ALA A 423 -17.18 14.07 -15.70
CA ALA A 423 -15.89 14.19 -15.04
C ALA A 423 -14.91 13.35 -15.87
N GLU A 424 -13.81 13.99 -16.26
CA GLU A 424 -12.82 13.56 -17.26
C GLU A 424 -12.45 12.06 -17.22
N SER A 425 -11.84 11.54 -18.30
CA SER A 425 -11.62 10.10 -18.51
C SER A 425 -10.64 9.42 -17.53
N THR A 426 -9.91 10.18 -16.71
CA THR A 426 -8.96 9.63 -15.73
C THR A 426 -9.06 10.32 -14.37
N PHE A 427 -8.61 9.66 -13.30
CA PHE A 427 -8.55 10.28 -11.97
C PHE A 427 -7.72 11.58 -11.93
N ALA A 428 -6.62 11.63 -12.66
CA ALA A 428 -5.78 12.83 -12.79
C ALA A 428 -6.53 14.00 -13.40
N LEU A 429 -7.22 13.75 -14.51
CA LEU A 429 -8.01 14.79 -15.16
C LEU A 429 -9.22 15.18 -14.30
N ARG A 430 -9.85 14.24 -13.57
CA ARG A 430 -10.92 14.54 -12.61
C ARG A 430 -10.46 15.49 -11.51
N PHE A 431 -9.31 15.23 -10.89
CA PHE A 431 -8.73 16.13 -9.89
C PHE A 431 -8.33 17.48 -10.47
N GLN A 432 -7.75 17.50 -11.66
CA GLN A 432 -7.42 18.74 -12.35
C GLN A 432 -8.68 19.56 -12.65
N SER A 433 -9.75 18.93 -13.10
CA SER A 433 -11.04 19.55 -13.40
C SER A 433 -11.69 20.09 -12.12
N LEU A 434 -11.74 19.28 -11.05
CA LEU A 434 -12.24 19.67 -9.73
C LEU A 434 -11.49 20.89 -9.18
N PHE A 435 -10.15 20.88 -9.23
CA PHE A 435 -9.35 21.98 -8.74
C PHE A 435 -9.48 23.22 -9.64
N ASN A 436 -9.21 23.11 -10.94
CA ASN A 436 -9.17 24.27 -11.82
C ASN A 436 -10.53 24.93 -12.02
N LYS A 437 -11.62 24.15 -12.00
CA LYS A 437 -12.96 24.66 -12.30
C LYS A 437 -13.82 24.89 -11.07
N CYS A 438 -13.45 24.34 -9.90
CA CYS A 438 -14.20 24.53 -8.66
C CYS A 438 -13.30 24.96 -7.49
N THR A 439 -12.53 24.06 -6.85
CA THR A 439 -11.92 24.31 -5.53
C THR A 439 -10.67 25.20 -5.55
N GLY A 440 -10.13 25.49 -6.74
CA GLY A 440 -9.05 26.43 -6.99
C GLY A 440 -9.56 27.83 -7.37
N PHE A 441 -10.88 28.01 -7.52
CA PHE A 441 -11.47 29.30 -7.87
C PHE A 441 -11.19 30.35 -6.78
N ASN A 442 -10.72 31.53 -7.19
CA ASN A 442 -10.47 32.67 -6.31
C ASN A 442 -11.10 33.92 -6.95
N PRO A 443 -12.16 34.52 -6.36
CA PRO A 443 -12.83 35.70 -6.91
C PRO A 443 -11.94 36.95 -7.05
N ARG A 444 -10.76 36.94 -6.42
CA ARG A 444 -9.74 37.99 -6.59
C ARG A 444 -8.98 37.87 -7.92
N GLN A 445 -9.07 36.72 -8.59
CA GLN A 445 -8.38 36.45 -9.87
C GLN A 445 -9.35 36.25 -11.05
N ALA A 446 -10.62 35.91 -10.77
CA ALA A 446 -11.60 35.57 -11.78
C ALA A 446 -13.00 36.06 -11.40
N ASP A 447 -13.86 36.24 -12.39
CA ASP A 447 -15.23 36.66 -12.19
C ASP A 447 -16.09 35.54 -11.57
N VAL A 448 -16.88 35.91 -10.57
CA VAL A 448 -17.80 35.04 -9.82
C VAL A 448 -19.14 34.89 -10.53
N GLU A 449 -19.48 35.76 -11.47
CA GLU A 449 -20.77 35.69 -12.16
C GLU A 449 -20.99 34.31 -12.80
N GLY A 450 -22.15 33.72 -12.51
CA GLY A 450 -22.55 32.39 -12.95
C GLY A 450 -21.70 31.22 -12.44
N PHE A 451 -20.79 31.41 -11.46
CA PHE A 451 -19.89 30.35 -10.97
C PHE A 451 -20.65 29.13 -10.42
N GLU A 452 -21.59 29.33 -9.49
CA GLU A 452 -22.33 28.22 -8.86
C GLU A 452 -23.27 27.50 -9.84
N SER A 453 -23.66 28.15 -10.94
CA SER A 453 -24.50 27.54 -11.99
C SER A 453 -23.71 26.72 -13.02
N ARG A 454 -22.36 26.70 -12.96
CA ARG A 454 -21.55 25.95 -13.93
C ARG A 454 -21.76 24.44 -13.74
N PRO A 455 -21.99 23.65 -14.81
CA PRO A 455 -22.24 22.21 -14.70
C PRO A 455 -21.13 21.44 -13.96
N GLU A 456 -19.86 21.80 -14.15
CA GLU A 456 -18.74 21.22 -13.41
C GLU A 456 -18.70 21.60 -11.93
N VAL A 457 -19.21 22.78 -11.56
CA VAL A 457 -19.31 23.19 -10.16
C VAL A 457 -20.45 22.43 -9.50
N LEU A 458 -21.64 22.35 -10.11
CA LEU A 458 -22.78 21.58 -9.58
C LEU A 458 -22.42 20.12 -9.32
N ARG A 459 -21.72 19.46 -10.25
CA ARG A 459 -21.21 18.09 -10.08
C ARG A 459 -20.19 17.97 -8.95
N ALA A 460 -19.31 18.96 -8.82
CA ALA A 460 -18.38 19.02 -7.70
C ALA A 460 -19.13 19.22 -6.37
N ARG A 461 -20.13 20.10 -6.31
CA ARG A 461 -20.93 20.38 -5.10
C ARG A 461 -21.61 19.13 -4.57
N PHE A 462 -22.22 18.35 -5.45
CA PHE A 462 -22.80 17.06 -5.09
C PHE A 462 -21.77 16.12 -4.43
N ALA A 463 -20.64 15.88 -5.10
CA ALA A 463 -19.59 15.00 -4.59
C ALA A 463 -18.97 15.53 -3.28
N GLN A 464 -18.77 16.84 -3.19
CA GLN A 464 -18.29 17.54 -2.02
C GLN A 464 -19.23 17.39 -0.83
N GLN A 465 -20.54 17.53 -1.06
CA GLN A 465 -21.55 17.41 -0.01
C GLN A 465 -21.59 15.99 0.53
N CYS A 466 -21.60 14.98 -0.35
CA CYS A 466 -21.53 13.57 0.04
C CYS A 466 -20.31 13.26 0.92
N CYS A 467 -19.13 13.76 0.53
CA CYS A 467 -17.91 13.58 1.31
C CYS A 467 -17.96 14.34 2.65
N LEU A 468 -18.50 15.55 2.67
CA LEU A 468 -18.64 16.35 3.89
C LEU A 468 -19.58 15.66 4.88
N ASP A 469 -20.72 15.18 4.43
CA ASP A 469 -21.72 14.51 5.27
C ASP A 469 -21.13 13.26 5.94
N ALA A 470 -20.38 12.46 5.17
CA ALA A 470 -19.65 11.31 5.69
C ALA A 470 -18.54 11.72 6.67
N ALA A 471 -17.80 12.79 6.40
CA ALA A 471 -16.75 13.29 7.30
C ALA A 471 -17.31 13.85 8.61
N GLN A 472 -18.50 14.46 8.55
CA GLN A 472 -19.24 14.95 9.71
C GLN A 472 -20.00 13.84 10.44
N GLN A 473 -19.96 12.60 9.94
CA GLN A 473 -20.72 11.46 10.46
C GLN A 473 -22.21 11.79 10.61
N LYS A 474 -22.78 12.49 9.62
CA LYS A 474 -24.19 12.86 9.67
C LYS A 474 -25.06 11.62 9.91
N PRO A 475 -26.01 11.69 10.85
CA PRO A 475 -26.92 10.57 11.10
C PRO A 475 -27.60 10.16 9.80
N LYS A 476 -27.61 8.85 9.53
CA LYS A 476 -28.29 8.29 8.38
C LYS A 476 -29.72 7.95 8.73
N THR A 477 -30.65 8.22 7.82
CA THR A 477 -32.05 7.84 8.00
C THR A 477 -32.15 6.33 8.04
N LEU A 478 -32.76 5.78 9.09
CA LEU A 478 -33.01 4.34 9.20
C LEU A 478 -34.15 3.95 8.27
N LEU A 479 -33.90 2.96 7.41
CA LEU A 479 -34.92 2.44 6.51
C LEU A 479 -36.00 1.70 7.32
N PRO A 480 -37.29 1.96 7.07
CA PRO A 480 -38.38 1.31 7.79
C PRO A 480 -38.44 -0.17 7.44
N LEU A 481 -38.68 -1.01 8.45
CA LEU A 481 -38.94 -2.44 8.29
C LEU A 481 -40.36 -2.65 7.73
N ILE A 482 -40.47 -3.47 6.69
CA ILE A 482 -41.75 -3.85 6.07
C ILE A 482 -42.19 -5.25 6.51
N SER A 483 -41.23 -6.12 6.80
CA SER A 483 -41.49 -7.49 7.26
C SER A 483 -40.35 -7.99 8.13
N GLU A 484 -40.65 -8.93 9.04
CA GLU A 484 -39.68 -9.57 9.93
C GLU A 484 -38.57 -10.33 9.19
N GLY A 485 -38.78 -10.64 7.90
CA GLY A 485 -37.68 -11.02 7.03
C GLY A 485 -37.93 -12.21 6.11
N MET A 486 -36.96 -12.41 5.23
CA MET A 486 -36.87 -13.50 4.26
C MET A 486 -35.63 -14.33 4.58
N SER A 487 -35.73 -15.65 4.42
CA SER A 487 -34.57 -16.53 4.58
C SER A 487 -33.70 -16.48 3.33
N VAL A 488 -32.42 -16.15 3.52
CA VAL A 488 -31.39 -16.17 2.48
C VAL A 488 -30.45 -17.33 2.77
N SER A 489 -30.13 -18.13 1.75
CA SER A 489 -29.20 -19.25 1.89
C SER A 489 -27.83 -18.88 1.31
N LEU A 490 -26.78 -19.14 2.07
CA LEU A 490 -25.40 -19.11 1.60
C LEU A 490 -24.96 -20.55 1.27
N GLU A 491 -24.59 -20.79 0.01
CA GLU A 491 -23.85 -21.99 -0.37
C GLU A 491 -22.47 -21.97 0.32
N LEU A 492 -22.15 -23.02 1.07
CA LEU A 492 -20.84 -23.17 1.70
C LEU A 492 -19.88 -23.90 0.78
N ASP A 493 -18.67 -23.36 0.66
CA ASP A 493 -17.58 -24.11 0.05
C ASP A 493 -17.05 -25.15 1.06
N PRO A 494 -16.72 -26.39 0.63
CA PRO A 494 -16.23 -27.43 1.53
C PRO A 494 -15.01 -27.03 2.35
N GLY A 495 -14.16 -26.13 1.82
CA GLY A 495 -12.96 -25.65 2.49
C GLY A 495 -13.22 -24.62 3.59
N VAL A 496 -14.45 -24.11 3.75
CA VAL A 496 -14.79 -23.11 4.78
C VAL A 496 -14.54 -23.65 6.19
N LEU A 497 -14.85 -24.93 6.47
CA LEU A 497 -14.58 -25.54 7.77
C LEU A 497 -13.07 -25.59 8.05
N SER A 498 -12.30 -26.07 7.07
CA SER A 498 -10.85 -26.17 7.18
C SER A 498 -10.22 -24.81 7.44
N ALA A 499 -10.71 -23.77 6.74
CA ALA A 499 -10.29 -22.39 6.94
C ALA A 499 -10.70 -21.82 8.31
N ALA A 500 -11.85 -22.22 8.84
CA ALA A 500 -12.37 -21.79 10.14
C ALA A 500 -11.62 -22.42 11.33
N VAL A 501 -11.18 -23.67 11.17
CA VAL A 501 -10.38 -24.40 12.16
C VAL A 501 -8.92 -23.98 12.12
N GLY A 502 -8.37 -23.79 10.91
CA GLY A 502 -6.96 -23.47 10.71
C GLY A 502 -6.02 -24.65 10.99
N PRO A 503 -4.71 -24.42 11.04
CA PRO A 503 -3.72 -25.45 11.35
C PRO A 503 -3.79 -25.87 12.84
N VAL A 504 -3.93 -27.16 13.10
CA VAL A 504 -4.02 -27.74 14.45
C VAL A 504 -2.68 -28.37 14.84
N PRO A 505 -2.06 -27.98 15.95
CA PRO A 505 -0.83 -28.60 16.42
C PRO A 505 -1.09 -30.03 16.91
N ALA A 506 -0.20 -30.95 16.53
CA ALA A 506 -0.20 -32.34 16.97
C ALA A 506 1.22 -32.80 17.29
N LYS A 507 1.33 -33.85 18.11
CA LYS A 507 2.61 -34.53 18.38
C LYS A 507 2.52 -35.96 17.88
N ALA A 508 3.57 -36.43 17.20
CA ALA A 508 3.72 -37.83 16.82
C ALA A 508 5.03 -38.39 17.37
N GLN A 509 5.03 -39.68 17.71
CA GLN A 509 6.25 -40.35 18.18
C GLN A 509 7.07 -40.79 16.97
N SER A 510 8.32 -40.33 16.88
CA SER A 510 9.27 -40.79 15.87
C SER A 510 10.36 -41.64 16.50
N LYS A 511 11.10 -42.40 15.67
CA LYS A 511 12.33 -43.10 16.11
C LYS A 511 13.37 -42.16 16.74
N ARG A 512 13.28 -40.85 16.50
CA ARG A 512 14.16 -39.80 17.03
C ARG A 512 13.50 -38.97 18.14
N GLY A 513 12.38 -39.43 18.71
CA GLY A 513 11.61 -38.73 19.75
C GLY A 513 10.34 -38.06 19.23
N SER A 514 9.63 -37.35 20.11
CA SER A 514 8.40 -36.62 19.76
C SER A 514 8.69 -35.51 18.74
N ARG A 515 7.94 -35.47 17.65
CA ARG A 515 7.98 -34.38 16.66
C ARG A 515 6.74 -33.52 16.76
N ASP A 516 6.92 -32.21 16.63
CA ASP A 516 5.83 -31.24 16.55
C ASP A 516 5.35 -31.12 15.10
N LEU A 517 4.09 -31.48 14.88
CA LEU A 517 3.42 -31.49 13.59
C LEU A 517 2.27 -30.49 13.58
N LEU A 518 1.85 -30.13 12.36
CA LEU A 518 0.61 -29.42 12.10
C LEU A 518 -0.28 -30.31 11.24
N VAL A 519 -1.54 -30.43 11.63
CA VAL A 519 -2.59 -31.10 10.86
C VAL A 519 -3.55 -30.02 10.37
N MET A 520 -3.85 -30.04 9.09
CA MET A 520 -4.86 -29.17 8.48
C MET A 520 -5.97 -30.05 7.95
N LEU A 521 -7.23 -29.68 8.18
CA LEU A 521 -8.36 -30.36 7.54
C LEU A 521 -8.28 -30.15 6.02
N GLY A 522 -8.70 -31.14 5.25
CA GLY A 522 -8.64 -31.05 3.78
C GLY A 522 -9.57 -29.97 3.24
N VAL A 523 -9.15 -29.26 2.18
CA VAL A 523 -9.92 -28.14 1.61
C VAL A 523 -11.12 -28.57 0.75
N ARG A 524 -11.24 -29.85 0.41
CA ARG A 524 -12.37 -30.42 -0.37
C ARG A 524 -13.19 -31.38 0.46
N CYS A 525 -12.50 -32.25 1.17
CA CYS A 525 -13.04 -33.18 2.11
C CYS A 525 -12.27 -32.92 3.42
N PRO A 526 -12.91 -32.43 4.50
CA PRO A 526 -12.21 -32.19 5.75
C PRO A 526 -11.46 -33.42 6.28
N GLU A 527 -11.94 -34.62 5.92
CA GLU A 527 -11.36 -35.92 6.22
C GLU A 527 -10.09 -36.27 5.41
N ASP A 528 -9.76 -35.49 4.38
CA ASP A 528 -8.48 -35.59 3.66
C ASP A 528 -7.43 -34.72 4.36
N GLU A 529 -7.12 -35.01 5.63
CA GLU A 529 -6.23 -34.16 6.43
C GLU A 529 -4.80 -34.14 5.89
N VAL A 530 -4.21 -32.95 5.85
CA VAL A 530 -2.82 -32.72 5.42
C VAL A 530 -1.95 -32.54 6.66
N VAL A 531 -0.94 -33.40 6.80
CA VAL A 531 0.04 -33.33 7.89
C VAL A 531 1.36 -32.77 7.37
N MET A 532 1.90 -31.80 8.09
CA MET A 532 3.21 -31.21 7.82
C MET A 532 4.02 -30.96 9.09
N LEU A 533 5.33 -30.80 8.95
CA LEU A 533 6.19 -30.38 10.05
C LEU A 533 5.88 -28.93 10.41
N LYS A 534 5.86 -28.62 11.71
CA LYS A 534 5.73 -27.24 12.15
C LYS A 534 6.92 -26.43 11.62
N PRO A 535 6.70 -25.30 10.93
CA PRO A 535 7.79 -24.49 10.36
C PRO A 535 8.85 -24.13 11.40
N ALA A 536 10.08 -24.66 11.23
CA ALA A 536 11.27 -24.19 11.92
C ALA A 536 11.94 -23.07 11.10
N ARG A 537 12.87 -22.29 11.68
CA ARG A 537 13.55 -21.16 11.00
C ARG A 537 14.24 -21.54 9.66
N ALA A 538 14.48 -22.84 9.41
CA ALA A 538 14.98 -23.35 8.14
C ALA A 538 13.84 -23.98 7.31
N THR A 539 13.52 -23.38 6.16
CA THR A 539 12.49 -23.85 5.21
C THR A 539 12.75 -25.26 4.65
N ARG A 540 14.00 -25.75 4.73
CA ARG A 540 14.38 -27.09 4.25
C ARG A 540 13.75 -28.21 5.08
N ASP A 541 13.31 -27.92 6.30
CA ASP A 541 12.74 -28.91 7.22
C ASP A 541 11.23 -29.05 7.10
N LEU A 542 10.54 -28.21 6.31
CA LEU A 542 9.07 -28.25 6.17
C LEU A 542 8.55 -29.54 5.54
N PHE A 543 9.37 -30.19 4.71
CA PHE A 543 9.06 -31.42 3.99
C PHE A 543 10.01 -32.55 4.35
N GLY A 544 10.56 -32.57 5.57
CA GLY A 544 11.28 -33.75 6.04
C GLY A 544 10.39 -34.99 5.91
N ASP A 545 10.99 -36.13 5.57
CA ASP A 545 10.26 -37.40 5.37
C ASP A 545 9.45 -37.73 6.63
N LEU A 546 8.14 -37.48 6.57
CA LEU A 546 7.17 -37.93 7.54
C LEU A 546 6.73 -39.33 7.13
N THR A 547 6.94 -40.29 8.02
CA THR A 547 6.45 -41.65 7.86
C THR A 547 4.93 -41.67 7.89
N ASP A 548 4.32 -42.64 7.18
CA ASP A 548 2.85 -42.81 7.20
C ASP A 548 2.32 -43.04 8.61
N GLN A 549 3.11 -43.67 9.49
CA GLN A 549 2.79 -43.85 10.89
C GLN A 549 2.71 -42.50 11.63
N GLU A 550 3.71 -41.61 11.49
CA GLU A 550 3.68 -40.27 12.10
C GLU A 550 2.48 -39.46 11.62
N ARG A 551 2.13 -39.57 10.33
CA ARG A 551 0.94 -38.92 9.75
C ARG A 551 -0.35 -39.46 10.38
N ALA A 552 -0.51 -40.79 10.44
CA ALA A 552 -1.68 -41.43 11.00
C ALA A 552 -1.87 -41.12 12.50
N GLU A 553 -0.77 -41.12 13.28
CA GLU A 553 -0.80 -40.75 14.71
C GLU A 553 -1.24 -39.30 14.92
N ALA A 554 -0.70 -38.37 14.13
CA ALA A 554 -1.07 -36.95 14.20
C ALA A 554 -2.55 -36.72 13.86
N VAL A 555 -3.03 -37.34 12.78
CA VAL A 555 -4.46 -37.26 12.38
C VAL A 555 -5.36 -37.85 13.45
N ALA A 556 -5.01 -39.02 13.99
CA ALA A 556 -5.79 -39.64 15.07
C ALA A 556 -5.81 -38.77 16.34
N ALA A 557 -4.71 -38.08 16.66
CA ALA A 557 -4.66 -37.14 17.78
C ALA A 557 -5.56 -35.92 17.58
N VAL A 558 -5.69 -35.41 16.35
CA VAL A 558 -6.57 -34.28 16.03
C VAL A 558 -8.04 -34.70 15.95
N ARG A 559 -8.36 -35.86 15.37
CA ARG A 559 -9.73 -36.40 15.33
C ARG A 559 -10.32 -36.68 16.72
N ARG A 560 -9.50 -36.85 17.76
CA ARG A 560 -9.96 -36.97 19.16
C ARG A 560 -10.28 -35.64 19.84
N GLN A 561 -9.87 -34.51 19.25
CA GLN A 561 -10.08 -33.19 19.82
C GLN A 561 -11.43 -32.60 19.40
N GLU A 562 -11.94 -31.69 20.23
CA GLU A 562 -12.99 -30.78 19.86
C GLU A 562 -12.33 -29.48 19.39
N LEU A 563 -12.47 -29.17 18.10
CA LEU A 563 -11.75 -28.07 17.46
C LEU A 563 -12.58 -26.80 17.44
N PRO A 564 -12.02 -25.63 17.80
CA PRO A 564 -12.73 -24.37 17.72
C PRO A 564 -12.94 -23.97 16.24
N VAL A 565 -14.14 -23.49 15.93
CA VAL A 565 -14.51 -22.96 14.61
C VAL A 565 -14.52 -21.44 14.70
N GLN A 566 -13.60 -20.77 14.01
CA GLN A 566 -13.52 -19.31 13.95
C GLN A 566 -13.72 -18.84 12.52
N SER A 567 -14.96 -18.60 12.11
CA SER A 567 -15.26 -18.05 10.78
C SER A 567 -16.39 -17.04 10.82
N GLN A 568 -16.16 -15.94 10.11
CA GLN A 568 -17.17 -14.92 9.86
C GLN A 568 -18.31 -15.43 8.96
N LEU A 569 -18.08 -16.51 8.21
CA LEU A 569 -19.09 -17.13 7.34
C LEU A 569 -19.95 -18.19 8.03
N LEU A 570 -19.59 -18.58 9.25
CA LEU A 570 -20.32 -19.59 10.04
C LEU A 570 -20.84 -18.97 11.35
N PRO A 571 -21.69 -17.92 11.29
CA PRO A 571 -22.17 -17.25 12.49
C PRO A 571 -23.00 -18.20 13.36
N GLY A 572 -22.69 -18.25 14.65
CA GLY A 572 -23.38 -19.11 15.62
C GLY A 572 -22.89 -20.56 15.66
N LEU A 573 -21.92 -20.93 14.82
CA LEU A 573 -21.26 -22.23 14.88
C LEU A 573 -19.90 -22.10 15.57
N HIS A 574 -19.62 -22.99 16.52
CA HIS A 574 -18.51 -22.81 17.47
C HIS A 574 -17.52 -23.96 17.49
N LYS A 575 -17.96 -25.20 17.27
CA LYS A 575 -17.11 -26.37 17.51
C LYS A 575 -17.25 -27.43 16.43
N ALA A 576 -16.12 -28.03 16.07
CA ALA A 576 -16.05 -29.15 15.14
C ALA A 576 -15.54 -30.41 15.86
N LYS A 577 -16.20 -31.54 15.63
CA LYS A 577 -15.85 -32.84 16.22
C LYS A 577 -15.92 -33.94 15.17
N PHE A 578 -14.97 -34.86 15.20
CA PHE A 578 -14.98 -36.03 14.33
C PHE A 578 -15.76 -37.18 14.97
N THR A 579 -16.83 -37.63 14.34
CA THR A 579 -17.69 -38.74 14.81
C THR A 579 -18.16 -39.56 13.60
N ASP A 580 -18.23 -40.89 13.76
CA ASP A 580 -18.73 -41.82 12.75
C ASP A 580 -18.08 -41.66 11.36
N GLY A 581 -16.77 -41.40 11.35
CA GLY A 581 -16.00 -41.26 10.13
C GLY A 581 -16.15 -39.92 9.41
N SER A 582 -16.80 -38.91 10.02
CA SER A 582 -16.93 -37.58 9.42
C SER A 582 -16.90 -36.42 10.42
N TRP A 583 -16.56 -35.24 9.93
CA TRP A 583 -16.58 -34.01 10.72
C TRP A 583 -18.00 -33.47 10.89
N HIS A 584 -18.35 -33.16 12.13
CA HIS A 584 -19.61 -32.54 12.52
C HIS A 584 -19.34 -31.16 13.14
N VAL A 585 -20.15 -30.17 12.82
CA VAL A 585 -20.10 -28.82 13.41
C VAL A 585 -21.35 -28.62 14.24
N ASP A 586 -21.18 -28.44 15.55
CA ASP A 586 -22.25 -28.35 16.54
C ASP A 586 -23.36 -29.42 16.36
N GLY A 587 -22.92 -30.65 16.08
CA GLY A 587 -23.78 -31.83 15.93
C GLY A 587 -24.32 -32.09 14.51
N THR A 588 -24.14 -31.15 13.56
CA THR A 588 -24.55 -31.35 12.16
C THR A 588 -23.37 -31.80 11.32
N ARG A 589 -23.56 -32.83 10.49
CA ARG A 589 -22.49 -33.32 9.60
C ARG A 589 -22.10 -32.24 8.59
N TRP A 590 -20.80 -32.05 8.37
CA TRP A 590 -20.30 -30.99 7.50
C TRP A 590 -20.79 -31.12 6.05
N SER A 591 -20.87 -32.34 5.52
CA SER A 591 -21.43 -32.59 4.18
C SER A 591 -22.87 -32.11 4.03
N ASP A 592 -23.65 -32.21 5.10
CA ASP A 592 -25.05 -31.79 5.11
C ASP A 592 -25.14 -30.27 5.19
N LEU A 593 -24.28 -29.62 5.99
CA LEU A 593 -24.15 -28.16 6.01
C LEU A 593 -23.70 -27.58 4.65
N VAL A 594 -22.79 -28.24 3.96
CA VAL A 594 -22.35 -27.85 2.61
C VAL A 594 -23.50 -27.97 1.61
N LYS A 595 -24.26 -29.06 1.68
CA LYS A 595 -25.40 -29.32 0.78
C LYS A 595 -26.58 -28.37 1.04
N ASP A 596 -26.91 -28.12 2.30
CA ASP A 596 -28.09 -27.34 2.69
C ASP A 596 -27.81 -25.84 2.74
N GLY A 597 -26.53 -25.46 2.90
CA GLY A 597 -26.06 -24.09 3.08
C GLY A 597 -26.38 -23.51 4.45
N VAL A 598 -25.90 -22.29 4.71
CA VAL A 598 -26.26 -21.53 5.92
C VAL A 598 -27.43 -20.62 5.61
N ARG A 599 -28.56 -20.84 6.30
CA ARG A 599 -29.74 -19.98 6.17
C ARG A 599 -29.72 -18.88 7.22
N ILE A 600 -29.90 -17.64 6.78
CA ILE A 600 -30.04 -16.48 7.67
C ILE A 600 -31.36 -15.75 7.37
N LYS A 601 -32.10 -15.41 8.43
CA LYS A 601 -33.31 -14.59 8.32
C LYS A 601 -32.90 -13.13 8.23
N VAL A 602 -33.25 -12.46 7.13
CA VAL A 602 -32.90 -11.06 6.87
C VAL A 602 -34.18 -10.22 6.82
N PRO A 603 -34.35 -9.20 7.67
CA PRO A 603 -35.51 -8.32 7.64
C PRO A 603 -35.71 -7.65 6.27
N LEU A 604 -36.95 -7.32 5.90
CA LEU A 604 -37.23 -6.56 4.68
C LEU A 604 -37.39 -5.07 4.97
N VAL A 605 -36.82 -4.23 4.11
CA VAL A 605 -36.90 -2.76 4.19
C VAL A 605 -37.51 -2.14 2.93
N ALA A 606 -37.96 -0.89 3.00
CA ALA A 606 -38.51 -0.18 1.84
C ALA A 606 -37.56 -0.11 0.64
N ALA A 607 -38.07 -0.49 -0.53
CA ALA A 607 -37.39 -0.32 -1.81
C ALA A 607 -37.33 1.16 -2.20
N PRO A 608 -36.23 1.61 -2.82
CA PRO A 608 -36.17 2.96 -3.39
C PRO A 608 -36.99 3.05 -4.68
N ALA A 609 -37.48 4.25 -5.00
CA ALA A 609 -38.38 4.46 -6.16
C ALA A 609 -37.75 4.03 -7.51
N TRP A 610 -36.43 4.18 -7.65
CA TRP A 610 -35.73 3.81 -8.87
C TRP A 610 -35.72 2.28 -9.14
N CYS A 611 -36.01 1.44 -8.14
CA CYS A 611 -36.11 -0.01 -8.35
C CYS A 611 -37.30 -0.39 -9.25
N GLU A 612 -38.40 0.36 -9.21
CA GLU A 612 -39.59 0.08 -10.03
C GLU A 612 -39.35 0.39 -11.51
N THR A 613 -38.50 1.38 -11.77
CA THR A 613 -38.14 1.81 -13.12
C THR A 613 -36.88 1.14 -13.65
N LEU A 614 -36.17 0.33 -12.85
CA LEU A 614 -34.89 -0.26 -13.25
C LEU A 614 -35.10 -1.29 -14.37
N THR A 615 -34.43 -1.05 -15.50
CA THR A 615 -34.39 -1.93 -16.66
C THR A 615 -32.96 -2.17 -17.10
N ALA A 616 -32.75 -3.13 -17.99
CA ALA A 616 -31.44 -3.36 -18.58
C ALA A 616 -30.92 -2.15 -19.38
N THR A 617 -31.81 -1.31 -19.90
CA THR A 617 -31.43 -0.15 -20.74
C THR A 617 -31.04 1.09 -19.92
N ASN A 618 -31.53 1.23 -18.69
CA ASN A 618 -31.25 2.42 -17.87
C ASN A 618 -30.30 2.17 -16.67
N ALA A 619 -29.83 0.94 -16.47
CA ALA A 619 -28.92 0.60 -15.37
C ALA A 619 -27.64 1.45 -15.36
N GLU A 620 -27.06 1.73 -16.54
CA GLU A 620 -25.87 2.59 -16.65
C GLU A 620 -26.20 4.06 -16.36
N GLU A 621 -27.35 4.55 -16.81
CA GLU A 621 -27.82 5.91 -16.50
C GLU A 621 -28.06 6.10 -15.01
N LEU A 622 -28.56 5.05 -14.32
CA LEU A 622 -28.73 5.06 -12.87
C LEU A 622 -27.40 5.23 -12.14
N LEU A 623 -26.30 4.66 -12.63
CA LEU A 623 -24.97 4.93 -12.06
C LEU A 623 -24.60 6.41 -12.15
N HIS A 624 -25.17 7.17 -13.08
CA HIS A 624 -24.92 8.60 -13.22
C HIS A 624 -25.97 9.49 -12.54
N ASN A 625 -26.99 8.90 -11.93
CA ASN A 625 -28.02 9.63 -11.21
C ASN A 625 -27.53 10.02 -9.81
N ASP A 626 -27.22 11.30 -9.62
CA ASP A 626 -26.72 11.83 -8.35
C ASP A 626 -27.78 11.77 -7.24
N SER A 627 -29.08 11.91 -7.57
CA SER A 627 -30.17 11.80 -6.59
C SER A 627 -30.31 10.38 -6.03
N ALA A 628 -30.21 9.35 -6.89
CA ALA A 628 -30.21 7.96 -6.45
C ALA A 628 -29.01 7.64 -5.55
N LEU A 629 -27.84 8.21 -5.87
CA LEU A 629 -26.63 8.06 -5.08
C LEU A 629 -26.74 8.79 -3.73
N GLU A 630 -27.32 9.99 -3.69
CA GLU A 630 -27.59 10.75 -2.46
C GLU A 630 -28.50 9.98 -1.50
N GLU A 631 -29.61 9.46 -2.00
CA GLU A 631 -30.53 8.62 -1.21
C GLU A 631 -29.77 7.42 -0.63
N ALA A 632 -28.98 6.71 -1.45
CA ALA A 632 -28.22 5.55 -1.02
C ALA A 632 -27.16 5.88 0.05
N LEU A 633 -26.52 7.05 -0.01
CA LEU A 633 -25.51 7.47 0.96
C LEU A 633 -26.11 7.96 2.28
N SER A 634 -27.31 8.54 2.23
CA SER A 634 -28.01 9.16 3.37
C SER A 634 -28.83 8.18 4.23
N VAL A 635 -29.02 6.94 3.77
CA VAL A 635 -29.79 5.93 4.51
C VAL A 635 -28.92 4.81 5.09
N SER A 636 -29.47 4.10 6.08
CA SER A 636 -28.89 2.87 6.62
C SER A 636 -29.98 1.87 7.02
N GLY A 637 -29.64 0.59 7.15
CA GLY A 637 -30.61 -0.45 7.52
C GLY A 637 -29.96 -1.76 7.91
N THR A 638 -30.75 -2.64 8.53
CA THR A 638 -30.36 -4.00 8.96
C THR A 638 -30.98 -5.09 8.08
N GLY A 639 -31.74 -4.71 7.05
CA GLY A 639 -32.44 -5.62 6.14
C GLY A 639 -31.98 -5.57 4.69
N MET A 640 -32.85 -6.06 3.80
CA MET A 640 -32.73 -5.95 2.34
C MET A 640 -34.08 -5.56 1.73
N ILE A 641 -34.08 -5.02 0.52
CA ILE A 641 -35.35 -4.69 -0.15
C ILE A 641 -36.05 -5.96 -0.67
N PRO A 642 -37.39 -5.93 -0.90
CA PRO A 642 -38.06 -6.97 -1.66
C PRO A 642 -37.42 -7.16 -3.04
N ASN A 643 -37.26 -8.42 -3.47
CA ASN A 643 -36.63 -8.76 -4.76
C ASN A 643 -35.18 -8.23 -4.93
N ALA A 644 -34.44 -8.04 -3.83
CA ALA A 644 -33.04 -7.58 -3.86
C ALA A 644 -32.17 -8.36 -4.85
N GLU A 645 -32.27 -9.68 -4.88
CA GLU A 645 -31.55 -10.54 -5.83
C GLU A 645 -31.80 -10.13 -7.29
N LYS A 646 -33.07 -9.96 -7.68
CA LYS A 646 -33.44 -9.56 -9.06
C LYS A 646 -32.85 -8.20 -9.43
N VAL A 647 -32.84 -7.25 -8.49
CA VAL A 647 -32.26 -5.92 -8.68
C VAL A 647 -30.75 -6.00 -8.87
N VAL A 648 -30.04 -6.76 -8.02
CA VAL A 648 -28.59 -6.94 -8.12
C VAL A 648 -28.22 -7.65 -9.43
N LEU A 649 -28.93 -8.71 -9.81
CA LEU A 649 -28.75 -9.42 -11.07
C LEU A 649 -28.95 -8.49 -12.27
N CYS A 650 -29.99 -7.65 -12.25
CA CYS A 650 -30.23 -6.66 -13.31
C CYS A 650 -29.06 -5.68 -13.43
N LEU A 651 -28.63 -5.07 -12.32
CA LEU A 651 -27.49 -4.14 -12.32
C LEU A 651 -26.22 -4.82 -12.83
N ALA A 652 -25.86 -5.98 -12.29
CA ALA A 652 -24.63 -6.67 -12.65
C ALA A 652 -24.60 -7.13 -14.12
N SER A 653 -25.75 -7.54 -14.66
CA SER A 653 -25.88 -8.03 -16.04
C SER A 653 -25.98 -6.93 -17.11
N SER A 654 -26.42 -5.74 -16.72
CA SER A 654 -26.72 -4.65 -17.68
C SER A 654 -25.61 -3.61 -17.78
N LEU A 655 -24.61 -3.69 -16.87
CA LEU A 655 -23.44 -2.82 -16.87
C LEU A 655 -22.26 -3.44 -17.63
N PRO A 656 -21.26 -2.66 -18.05
CA PRO A 656 -20.04 -3.18 -18.65
C PRO A 656 -19.40 -4.25 -17.76
N HIS A 657 -19.05 -5.41 -18.34
CA HIS A 657 -18.53 -6.55 -17.57
C HIS A 657 -17.33 -6.19 -16.70
N ALA A 658 -16.44 -5.32 -17.20
CA ALA A 658 -15.28 -4.85 -16.45
C ALA A 658 -15.66 -4.12 -15.15
N VAL A 659 -16.78 -3.39 -15.12
CA VAL A 659 -17.29 -2.70 -13.92
C VAL A 659 -17.88 -3.71 -12.93
N SER A 660 -18.78 -4.59 -13.39
CA SER A 660 -19.44 -5.58 -12.53
C SER A 660 -18.45 -6.60 -11.94
N LEU A 661 -17.53 -7.13 -12.75
CA LEU A 661 -16.48 -8.05 -12.28
C LEU A 661 -15.53 -7.37 -11.29
N ARG A 662 -15.16 -6.11 -11.56
CA ARG A 662 -14.33 -5.33 -10.65
C ARG A 662 -15.05 -5.07 -9.33
N ALA A 663 -16.34 -4.80 -9.35
CA ALA A 663 -17.13 -4.63 -8.13
C ALA A 663 -17.20 -5.94 -7.32
N ALA A 664 -17.56 -7.06 -7.97
CA ALA A 664 -17.61 -8.38 -7.31
C ALA A 664 -16.24 -8.78 -6.73
N SER A 665 -15.15 -8.52 -7.45
CA SER A 665 -13.80 -8.84 -6.97
C SER A 665 -13.32 -7.98 -5.79
N LEU A 666 -13.84 -6.75 -5.66
CA LEU A 666 -13.59 -5.92 -4.48
C LEU A 666 -14.39 -6.36 -3.25
N LEU A 667 -15.53 -7.05 -3.43
CA LEU A 667 -16.28 -7.65 -2.31
C LEU A 667 -15.63 -8.96 -1.86
N ARG A 668 -15.04 -9.70 -2.80
CA ARG A 668 -14.38 -10.97 -2.53
C ARG A 668 -13.27 -10.82 -1.48
N GLN A 669 -13.25 -11.71 -0.49
CA GLN A 669 -12.28 -11.73 0.62
C GLN A 669 -12.34 -10.51 1.58
N GLN A 670 -13.28 -9.57 1.42
CA GLN A 670 -13.36 -8.35 2.23
C GLN A 670 -14.49 -8.43 3.26
N TYR A 671 -14.36 -9.26 4.29
CA TYR A 671 -15.47 -9.56 5.21
C TYR A 671 -15.62 -8.60 6.40
N VAL A 672 -14.69 -7.67 6.61
CA VAL A 672 -14.77 -6.66 7.69
C VAL A 672 -15.10 -5.28 7.12
N SER A 673 -14.38 -4.89 6.08
CA SER A 673 -14.52 -3.62 5.39
C SER A 673 -14.11 -3.79 3.95
N VAL A 674 -14.81 -3.14 3.03
CA VAL A 674 -14.42 -3.07 1.62
C VAL A 674 -13.76 -1.71 1.42
N SER A 675 -12.45 -1.69 1.20
CA SER A 675 -11.71 -0.47 0.91
C SER A 675 -11.31 -0.45 -0.55
N MET A 676 -11.86 0.49 -1.32
CA MET A 676 -11.44 0.65 -2.71
C MET A 676 -10.11 1.40 -2.79
N PRO A 677 -9.25 1.07 -3.77
CA PRO A 677 -8.01 1.80 -3.98
C PRO A 677 -8.26 3.30 -4.19
N THR A 678 -7.44 4.14 -3.56
CA THR A 678 -7.48 5.60 -3.81
C THR A 678 -6.36 6.02 -4.75
N PRO A 679 -6.61 6.93 -5.70
CA PRO A 679 -5.56 7.47 -6.56
C PRO A 679 -4.56 8.30 -5.75
N SER A 680 -3.36 8.52 -6.29
CA SER A 680 -2.40 9.50 -5.72
C SER A 680 -2.96 10.92 -5.80
N LEU A 681 -2.36 11.91 -5.12
CA LEU A 681 -2.82 13.30 -5.20
C LEU A 681 -2.81 13.89 -6.62
N GLN A 682 -1.93 13.37 -7.49
CA GLN A 682 -1.86 13.75 -8.89
C GLN A 682 -2.81 12.92 -9.77
N GLY A 683 -3.59 12.02 -9.17
CA GLY A 683 -4.50 11.11 -9.84
C GLY A 683 -3.82 9.93 -10.54
N GLY A 684 -2.54 9.70 -10.25
CA GLY A 684 -1.79 8.55 -10.75
C GLY A 684 -1.92 7.33 -9.84
N LEU A 685 -1.22 6.25 -10.21
CA LEU A 685 -1.23 4.99 -9.47
C LEU A 685 -0.49 5.13 -8.13
N ALA A 686 -1.03 4.53 -7.06
CA ALA A 686 -0.41 4.49 -5.73
C ALA A 686 0.32 3.15 -5.49
N ASP A 687 1.27 3.12 -4.56
CA ASP A 687 2.26 2.04 -4.44
C ASP A 687 1.72 0.68 -3.93
N GLN A 688 0.51 0.60 -3.39
CA GLN A 688 -0.01 -0.65 -2.78
C GLN A 688 -1.14 -1.31 -3.58
N LEU A 689 -2.15 -0.55 -3.99
CA LEU A 689 -3.19 -0.96 -4.94
C LEU A 689 -3.57 0.25 -5.78
N ALA A 690 -3.62 0.06 -7.10
CA ALA A 690 -3.97 1.14 -8.02
C ALA A 690 -5.49 1.34 -8.10
N ALA A 691 -5.92 2.61 -8.04
CA ALA A 691 -7.23 3.02 -8.52
C ALA A 691 -7.16 3.13 -10.05
N TYR A 692 -8.09 2.47 -10.74
CA TYR A 692 -8.09 2.42 -12.19
C TYR A 692 -9.24 3.22 -12.79
N ASP A 693 -9.07 3.60 -14.05
CA ASP A 693 -10.16 4.23 -14.80
C ASP A 693 -11.40 3.32 -14.81
N GLY A 694 -12.55 3.90 -14.48
CA GLY A 694 -13.81 3.18 -14.26
C GLY A 694 -14.11 2.83 -12.80
N ASP A 695 -13.15 2.87 -11.86
CA ASP A 695 -13.41 2.55 -10.44
C ASP A 695 -14.42 3.52 -9.79
N TRP A 696 -14.68 4.71 -10.38
CA TRP A 696 -15.79 5.58 -9.94
C TRP A 696 -17.17 4.97 -10.24
N LEU A 697 -17.33 4.26 -11.36
CA LEU A 697 -18.58 3.53 -11.67
C LEU A 697 -18.75 2.35 -10.72
N VAL A 698 -17.65 1.66 -10.42
CA VAL A 698 -17.61 0.56 -9.46
C VAL A 698 -18.05 1.04 -8.08
N TYR A 699 -17.53 2.17 -7.60
CA TYR A 699 -17.95 2.76 -6.33
C TYR A 699 -19.43 3.09 -6.33
N ARG A 700 -19.93 3.75 -7.38
CA ARG A 700 -21.35 4.14 -7.49
C ARG A 700 -22.27 2.91 -7.56
N LEU A 701 -21.86 1.86 -8.26
CA LEU A 701 -22.56 0.56 -8.26
C LEU A 701 -22.63 -0.03 -6.85
N LEU A 702 -21.51 -0.07 -6.12
CA LEU A 702 -21.48 -0.61 -4.75
C LEU A 702 -22.32 0.23 -3.77
N VAL A 703 -22.41 1.55 -3.97
CA VAL A 703 -23.32 2.41 -3.19
C VAL A 703 -24.78 2.06 -3.48
N LEU A 704 -25.19 1.90 -4.74
CA LEU A 704 -26.56 1.48 -5.05
C LEU A 704 -26.88 0.09 -4.52
N ILE A 705 -25.94 -0.85 -4.63
CA ILE A 705 -26.07 -2.19 -4.05
C ILE A 705 -26.21 -2.13 -2.52
N SER A 706 -25.48 -1.22 -1.85
CA SER A 706 -25.62 -1.02 -0.41
C SER A 706 -27.01 -0.49 0.00
N ARG A 707 -27.70 0.22 -0.89
CA ARG A 707 -29.11 0.63 -0.68
C ARG A 707 -30.08 -0.53 -0.87
N THR A 708 -29.76 -1.48 -1.74
CA THR A 708 -30.52 -2.71 -2.00
C THR A 708 -30.37 -3.73 -0.85
N VAL A 709 -29.15 -3.88 -0.31
CA VAL A 709 -28.82 -4.85 0.75
C VAL A 709 -28.00 -4.18 1.87
N PRO A 710 -28.57 -3.22 2.63
CA PRO A 710 -27.85 -2.46 3.66
C PRO A 710 -27.39 -3.32 4.85
N ALA A 711 -27.96 -4.53 5.00
CA ALA A 711 -27.49 -5.55 5.93
C ALA A 711 -26.14 -6.19 5.54
N ALA A 712 -25.77 -6.16 4.26
CA ALA A 712 -24.50 -6.70 3.78
C ALA A 712 -23.40 -5.65 3.82
N LEU A 713 -23.67 -4.49 3.20
CA LEU A 713 -22.67 -3.46 2.89
C LEU A 713 -23.20 -2.09 3.26
N ARG A 714 -22.37 -1.23 3.87
CA ARG A 714 -22.75 0.13 4.26
C ARG A 714 -21.69 1.14 3.83
N PRO A 715 -22.03 2.19 3.07
CA PRO A 715 -21.07 3.21 2.67
C PRO A 715 -20.57 3.97 3.90
N THR A 716 -19.27 4.16 3.99
CA THR A 716 -18.61 4.99 5.00
C THR A 716 -17.99 6.20 4.29
N MET A 717 -16.79 6.64 4.68
CA MET A 717 -16.08 7.70 3.96
C MET A 717 -15.67 7.19 2.57
N PRO A 718 -16.15 7.77 1.45
CA PRO A 718 -15.73 7.37 0.11
C PRO A 718 -14.20 7.19 -0.04
N PRO A 719 -13.74 6.12 -0.71
CA PRO A 719 -14.52 5.08 -1.39
C PRO A 719 -14.65 3.79 -0.55
N ASN A 720 -14.92 3.89 0.75
CA ASN A 720 -14.90 2.75 1.67
C ASN A 720 -16.29 2.32 2.13
N PHE A 721 -16.43 1.05 2.50
CA PHE A 721 -17.64 0.46 3.04
C PHE A 721 -17.34 -0.38 4.28
N ALA A 722 -18.26 -0.35 5.24
CA ALA A 722 -18.29 -1.31 6.34
C ALA A 722 -19.11 -2.53 5.93
N VAL A 723 -18.67 -3.72 6.34
CA VAL A 723 -19.42 -4.96 6.13
C VAL A 723 -20.23 -5.22 7.38
N ALA A 724 -21.56 -5.18 7.24
CA ALA A 724 -22.47 -5.39 8.36
C ALA A 724 -22.72 -6.89 8.60
N ASN A 725 -22.75 -7.69 7.54
CA ASN A 725 -22.88 -9.15 7.62
C ASN A 725 -22.04 -9.84 6.52
N PRO A 726 -20.97 -10.58 6.90
CA PRO A 726 -20.10 -11.30 5.99
C PRO A 726 -20.82 -12.38 5.14
N VAL A 727 -21.81 -13.07 5.71
CA VAL A 727 -22.61 -14.09 5.01
C VAL A 727 -23.42 -13.44 3.90
N LEU A 728 -24.09 -12.32 4.18
CA LEU A 728 -24.84 -11.58 3.15
C LEU A 728 -23.94 -10.94 2.11
N LEU A 729 -22.75 -10.49 2.49
CA LEU A 729 -21.76 -10.01 1.52
C LEU A 729 -21.37 -11.11 0.53
N ARG A 730 -21.21 -12.35 1.00
CA ARG A 730 -20.89 -13.50 0.16
C ARG A 730 -22.05 -13.90 -0.76
N VAL A 731 -23.28 -13.85 -0.27
CA VAL A 731 -24.48 -14.05 -1.10
C VAL A 731 -24.56 -12.97 -2.19
N LEU A 732 -24.33 -11.71 -1.80
CA LEU A 732 -24.32 -10.58 -2.72
C LEU A 732 -23.25 -10.72 -3.80
N GLU A 733 -22.04 -11.16 -3.43
CA GLU A 733 -20.98 -11.50 -4.40
C GLU A 733 -21.47 -12.55 -5.40
N GLY A 734 -22.15 -13.60 -4.93
CA GLY A 734 -22.75 -14.64 -5.77
C GLY A 734 -23.75 -14.06 -6.77
N TRP A 735 -24.71 -13.25 -6.30
CA TRP A 735 -25.68 -12.58 -7.18
C TRP A 735 -25.03 -11.69 -8.23
N MET A 736 -23.96 -10.98 -7.88
CA MET A 736 -23.24 -10.16 -8.86
C MET A 736 -22.54 -11.02 -9.91
N MET A 737 -21.89 -12.11 -9.51
CA MET A 737 -21.23 -13.03 -10.44
C MET A 737 -22.23 -13.71 -11.37
N ASP A 738 -23.38 -14.17 -10.86
CA ASP A 738 -24.45 -14.75 -11.65
C ASP A 738 -25.00 -13.76 -12.69
N GLY A 739 -25.13 -12.48 -12.31
CA GLY A 739 -25.54 -11.42 -13.23
C GLY A 739 -24.54 -11.22 -14.37
N VAL A 740 -23.24 -11.21 -14.05
CA VAL A 740 -22.18 -11.14 -15.07
C VAL A 740 -22.20 -12.35 -16.00
N GLU A 741 -22.32 -13.56 -15.45
CA GLU A 741 -22.36 -14.78 -16.26
C GLU A 741 -23.56 -14.78 -17.22
N ARG A 742 -24.73 -14.34 -16.77
CA ARG A 742 -25.92 -14.19 -17.63
C ARG A 742 -25.64 -13.23 -18.78
N ALA A 743 -25.04 -12.07 -18.50
CA ALA A 743 -24.69 -11.08 -19.54
C ALA A 743 -23.69 -11.62 -20.56
N MET A 744 -22.65 -12.31 -20.09
CA MET A 744 -21.67 -12.96 -20.96
C MET A 744 -22.31 -14.00 -21.88
N ARG A 745 -23.20 -14.86 -21.35
CA ARG A 745 -23.93 -15.86 -22.15
C ARG A 745 -24.86 -15.18 -23.18
N SER A 746 -25.57 -14.12 -22.79
CA SER A 746 -26.45 -13.37 -23.70
C SER A 746 -25.68 -12.66 -24.82
N GLN A 747 -24.52 -12.06 -24.54
CA GLN A 747 -23.68 -11.45 -25.57
C GLN A 747 -23.12 -12.48 -26.56
N SER A 748 -22.72 -13.66 -26.07
CA SER A 748 -22.31 -14.77 -26.94
C SER A 748 -23.45 -15.25 -27.85
N ALA A 749 -24.70 -15.27 -27.36
CA ALA A 749 -25.85 -15.67 -28.15
C ALA A 749 -26.26 -14.63 -29.23
N LEU A 750 -26.07 -13.33 -28.98
CA LEU A 750 -26.45 -12.24 -29.89
C LEU A 750 -25.43 -11.98 -31.02
N ASN A 751 -24.20 -12.45 -30.88
CA ASN A 751 -23.15 -12.35 -31.91
C ASN A 751 -22.80 -13.72 -32.55
N PRO A 752 -23.75 -14.45 -33.16
CA PRO A 752 -23.44 -15.67 -33.90
C PRO A 752 -22.75 -15.37 -35.25
N ALA A 753 -22.74 -14.10 -35.69
CA ALA A 753 -22.34 -13.66 -37.03
C ALA A 753 -20.83 -13.51 -37.27
N ALA A 754 -19.97 -13.71 -36.27
CA ALA A 754 -18.56 -14.01 -36.53
C ALA A 754 -18.47 -15.50 -36.89
N GLY A 755 -18.73 -15.85 -38.16
CA GLY A 755 -18.91 -17.19 -38.73
C GLY A 755 -17.73 -18.16 -38.62
N SER A 756 -17.12 -18.26 -37.45
CA SER A 756 -16.23 -19.34 -37.07
C SER A 756 -16.89 -20.08 -35.92
N SER A 757 -17.35 -21.30 -36.21
CA SER A 757 -17.63 -22.37 -35.24
C SER A 757 -16.37 -22.80 -34.45
N ALA A 758 -15.37 -21.92 -34.30
CA ALA A 758 -14.13 -22.16 -33.59
C ALA A 758 -14.40 -22.28 -32.09
N LYS A 759 -14.88 -23.45 -31.70
CA LYS A 759 -14.56 -24.00 -30.39
C LYS A 759 -13.05 -24.25 -30.35
N TRP A 760 -12.44 -24.15 -29.17
CA TRP A 760 -11.05 -24.55 -28.97
C TRP A 760 -10.82 -26.01 -29.39
N GLU A 761 -11.85 -26.83 -29.17
CA GLU A 761 -11.96 -28.18 -29.68
C GLU A 761 -12.20 -28.16 -31.21
N GLY A 762 -11.32 -28.82 -31.97
CA GLY A 762 -11.40 -28.87 -33.44
C GLY A 762 -10.79 -27.67 -34.16
N HIS A 763 -10.32 -26.63 -33.45
CA HIS A 763 -9.58 -25.53 -34.09
C HIS A 763 -8.27 -26.07 -34.70
N SER A 764 -8.10 -25.94 -36.02
CA SER A 764 -6.98 -26.55 -36.75
C SER A 764 -5.60 -26.15 -36.20
N SER A 765 -5.45 -24.88 -35.78
CA SER A 765 -4.22 -24.39 -35.14
C SER A 765 -3.87 -25.04 -33.80
N TRP A 766 -4.82 -25.71 -33.15
CA TRP A 766 -4.66 -26.37 -31.84
C TRP A 766 -4.61 -27.89 -31.93
N ALA A 767 -4.63 -28.48 -33.13
CA ALA A 767 -4.61 -29.93 -33.34
C ALA A 767 -3.38 -30.63 -32.71
N ALA A 768 -2.27 -29.92 -32.54
CA ALA A 768 -1.09 -30.46 -31.87
C ALA A 768 -1.28 -30.68 -30.36
N MET A 769 -2.25 -30.01 -29.71
CA MET A 769 -2.44 -30.11 -28.27
C MET A 769 -2.94 -31.47 -27.81
N SER A 770 -3.74 -32.19 -28.61
CA SER A 770 -4.14 -33.56 -28.27
C SER A 770 -2.92 -34.49 -28.18
N ARG A 771 -1.90 -34.28 -29.02
CA ARG A 771 -0.62 -35.00 -28.93
C ARG A 771 0.18 -34.58 -27.70
N ALA A 772 0.21 -33.28 -27.39
CA ALA A 772 0.88 -32.77 -26.19
C ALA A 772 0.28 -33.37 -24.92
N ASP A 773 -1.05 -33.44 -24.84
CA ASP A 773 -1.79 -34.06 -23.75
C ASP A 773 -1.47 -35.55 -23.57
N GLN A 774 -1.45 -36.31 -24.68
CA GLN A 774 -1.06 -37.72 -24.65
C GLN A 774 0.40 -37.91 -24.21
N SER A 775 1.28 -36.94 -24.52
CA SER A 775 2.70 -36.98 -24.18
C SER A 775 3.06 -36.51 -22.77
N LEU A 776 2.07 -36.13 -21.94
CA LEU A 776 2.33 -35.74 -20.55
C LEU A 776 2.94 -36.89 -19.75
N LEU A 777 4.00 -36.56 -19.00
CA LEU A 777 4.58 -37.43 -17.99
C LEU A 777 3.59 -37.65 -16.83
N GLU A 778 3.76 -38.71 -16.07
CA GLU A 778 2.83 -39.11 -15.00
C GLU A 778 2.56 -37.98 -14.01
N HIS A 779 3.60 -37.35 -13.45
CA HIS A 779 3.45 -36.23 -12.50
C HIS A 779 2.79 -34.99 -13.13
N GLN A 780 2.95 -34.78 -14.44
CA GLN A 780 2.30 -33.67 -15.15
C GLN A 780 0.82 -33.96 -15.38
N ARG A 781 0.51 -35.20 -15.78
CA ARG A 781 -0.86 -35.70 -15.95
C ARG A 781 -1.61 -35.62 -14.62
N GLU A 782 -0.98 -36.08 -13.55
CA GLU A 782 -1.52 -35.97 -12.19
C GLU A 782 -1.77 -34.51 -11.79
N ALA A 783 -0.89 -33.56 -12.14
CA ALA A 783 -1.09 -32.16 -11.82
C ALA A 783 -2.28 -31.56 -12.57
N VAL A 784 -2.39 -31.87 -13.86
CA VAL A 784 -3.53 -31.47 -14.70
C VAL A 784 -4.83 -32.07 -14.15
N ASP A 785 -4.82 -33.34 -13.81
CA ASP A 785 -5.99 -34.06 -13.31
C ASP A 785 -6.42 -33.54 -11.93
N ARG A 786 -5.48 -33.23 -11.03
CA ARG A 786 -5.76 -32.58 -9.73
C ARG A 786 -6.38 -31.19 -9.90
N MET A 787 -5.87 -30.37 -10.82
CA MET A 787 -6.47 -29.06 -11.12
C MET A 787 -7.90 -29.20 -11.67
N HIS A 788 -8.15 -30.13 -12.60
CA HIS A 788 -9.49 -30.41 -13.11
C HIS A 788 -10.44 -31.01 -12.08
N GLN A 789 -9.95 -31.90 -11.23
CA GLN A 789 -10.72 -32.46 -10.14
C GLN A 789 -11.20 -31.34 -9.21
N ARG A 790 -10.28 -30.43 -8.83
CA ARG A 790 -10.62 -29.27 -8.02
C ARG A 790 -11.65 -28.36 -8.69
N ASP A 791 -11.60 -28.16 -10.01
CA ASP A 791 -12.62 -27.38 -10.74
C ASP A 791 -14.02 -28.01 -10.70
N ARG A 792 -14.10 -29.35 -10.66
CA ARG A 792 -15.37 -30.07 -10.57
C ARG A 792 -15.96 -30.05 -9.15
N GLU A 793 -15.07 -30.06 -8.15
CA GLU A 793 -15.44 -30.15 -6.73
C GLU A 793 -15.65 -28.76 -6.09
N MET A 794 -15.04 -27.70 -6.62
CA MET A 794 -15.07 -26.36 -6.04
C MET A 794 -15.17 -25.26 -7.09
N LYS A 795 -15.84 -24.16 -6.71
CA LYS A 795 -15.83 -22.91 -7.48
C LYS A 795 -14.54 -22.13 -7.18
N CYS A 796 -13.42 -22.46 -7.86
CA CYS A 796 -12.17 -21.69 -7.74
C CYS A 796 -11.91 -20.75 -8.94
N GLY A 797 -11.43 -19.53 -8.68
CA GLY A 797 -11.07 -18.58 -9.74
C GLY A 797 -9.77 -18.91 -10.47
N GLY A 798 -8.92 -19.76 -9.88
CA GLY A 798 -7.66 -20.18 -10.50
C GLY A 798 -6.91 -21.20 -9.66
N HIS A 799 -5.74 -21.59 -10.16
CA HIS A 799 -4.87 -22.57 -9.52
C HIS A 799 -3.50 -21.99 -9.22
N PHE A 800 -2.91 -22.48 -8.15
CA PHE A 800 -1.52 -22.21 -7.80
C PHE A 800 -0.70 -23.48 -8.04
N LEU A 801 0.13 -23.48 -9.09
CA LEU A 801 0.92 -24.63 -9.53
C LEU A 801 2.37 -24.48 -9.07
N ILE A 802 2.79 -25.36 -8.17
CA ILE A 802 4.16 -25.45 -7.70
C ILE A 802 4.82 -26.67 -8.32
N MET A 803 5.81 -26.46 -9.17
CA MET A 803 6.66 -27.55 -9.63
C MET A 803 8.10 -27.09 -9.70
N ASP A 804 9.02 -27.99 -9.35
CA ASP A 804 10.45 -27.71 -9.41
C ASP A 804 10.89 -27.27 -10.82
N THR A 805 12.04 -26.60 -10.84
CA THR A 805 12.61 -26.10 -12.10
C THR A 805 12.93 -27.27 -13.03
N GLY A 806 12.40 -27.23 -14.25
CA GLY A 806 12.63 -28.27 -15.25
C GLY A 806 11.64 -29.45 -15.25
N LEU A 807 10.64 -29.49 -14.36
CA LEU A 807 9.60 -30.54 -14.36
C LEU A 807 8.48 -30.34 -15.40
N GLY A 808 8.55 -29.28 -16.20
CA GLY A 808 7.60 -29.02 -17.30
C GLY A 808 6.35 -28.23 -16.90
N LYS A 809 6.50 -27.19 -16.06
CA LYS A 809 5.41 -26.23 -15.73
C LYS A 809 4.68 -25.70 -16.97
N THR A 810 5.44 -25.29 -17.99
CA THR A 810 4.90 -24.72 -19.22
C THR A 810 3.88 -25.63 -19.91
N VAL A 811 4.22 -26.91 -20.14
CA VAL A 811 3.30 -27.85 -20.81
C VAL A 811 2.13 -28.21 -19.90
N THR A 812 2.37 -28.35 -18.59
CA THR A 812 1.33 -28.67 -17.60
C THR A 812 0.23 -27.61 -17.59
N SER A 813 0.60 -26.33 -17.44
CA SER A 813 -0.34 -25.20 -17.45
C SER A 813 -1.03 -25.01 -18.80
N LEU A 814 -0.31 -25.24 -19.90
CA LEU A 814 -0.87 -25.13 -21.25
C LEU A 814 -1.89 -26.24 -21.56
N VAL A 815 -1.60 -27.49 -21.21
CA VAL A 815 -2.54 -28.62 -21.40
C VAL A 815 -3.74 -28.47 -20.49
N TYR A 816 -3.55 -28.07 -19.23
CA TYR A 816 -4.67 -27.76 -18.33
C TYR A 816 -5.56 -26.65 -18.91
N ALA A 817 -4.97 -25.53 -19.37
CA ALA A 817 -5.72 -24.45 -20.00
C ALA A 817 -6.52 -24.96 -21.20
N TYR A 818 -5.89 -25.75 -22.09
CA TYR A 818 -6.55 -26.32 -23.26
C TYR A 818 -7.73 -27.24 -22.88
N ARG A 819 -7.52 -28.21 -21.97
CA ARG A 819 -8.59 -29.10 -21.49
C ARG A 819 -9.73 -28.33 -20.82
N TRP A 820 -9.42 -27.29 -20.04
CA TRP A 820 -10.45 -26.46 -19.40
C TRP A 820 -11.24 -25.64 -20.43
N LEU A 821 -10.57 -25.12 -21.45
CA LEU A 821 -11.20 -24.41 -22.56
C LEU A 821 -12.09 -25.34 -23.41
N CYS A 822 -11.68 -26.59 -23.67
CA CYS A 822 -12.51 -27.54 -24.42
C CYS A 822 -13.73 -28.01 -23.63
N SER A 823 -13.61 -28.19 -22.31
CA SER A 823 -14.69 -28.75 -21.48
C SER A 823 -15.67 -27.71 -20.91
N THR A 824 -15.17 -26.55 -20.49
CA THR A 824 -15.92 -25.60 -19.65
C THR A 824 -15.90 -24.18 -20.21
N GLY A 825 -14.73 -23.70 -20.62
CA GLY A 825 -14.51 -22.28 -20.94
C GLY A 825 -14.72 -21.87 -22.40
N GLY A 826 -14.97 -22.81 -23.30
CA GLY A 826 -14.77 -22.64 -24.74
C GLY A 826 -15.70 -21.63 -25.41
N GLU A 827 -16.83 -21.29 -24.79
CA GLU A 827 -17.81 -20.33 -25.34
C GLU A 827 -17.55 -18.89 -24.88
N ALA A 828 -16.94 -18.69 -23.71
CA ALA A 828 -16.73 -17.37 -23.12
C ALA A 828 -15.28 -16.87 -23.27
N VAL A 829 -14.30 -17.78 -23.35
CA VAL A 829 -12.89 -17.44 -23.42
C VAL A 829 -12.37 -17.60 -24.83
N ARG A 830 -11.82 -16.53 -25.40
CA ARG A 830 -11.30 -16.50 -26.77
C ARG A 830 -9.78 -16.46 -26.84
N ARG A 831 -9.10 -16.24 -25.72
CA ARG A 831 -7.65 -15.94 -25.72
C ARG A 831 -6.96 -16.61 -24.53
N ILE A 832 -5.69 -16.97 -24.70
CA ILE A 832 -4.79 -17.25 -23.58
C ILE A 832 -3.83 -16.07 -23.46
N LEU A 833 -3.74 -15.45 -22.30
CA LEU A 833 -2.73 -14.42 -21.98
C LEU A 833 -1.66 -15.04 -21.10
N TRP A 834 -0.42 -15.08 -21.58
CA TRP A 834 0.72 -15.60 -20.85
C TRP A 834 1.61 -14.46 -20.38
N VAL A 835 1.63 -14.21 -19.08
CA VAL A 835 2.48 -13.21 -18.43
C VAL A 835 3.78 -13.88 -17.98
N THR A 836 4.93 -13.39 -18.45
CA THR A 836 6.24 -13.96 -18.08
C THR A 836 7.30 -12.86 -17.92
N PRO A 837 8.39 -13.09 -17.14
CA PRO A 837 9.51 -12.14 -17.03
C PRO A 837 10.20 -11.81 -18.36
N ALA A 838 10.88 -10.67 -18.46
CA ALA A 838 11.51 -10.22 -19.72
C ALA A 838 12.46 -11.26 -20.31
N GLY A 839 13.29 -11.87 -19.44
CA GLY A 839 14.34 -12.80 -19.86
C GLY A 839 13.83 -14.17 -20.35
N THR A 840 12.54 -14.48 -20.18
CA THR A 840 11.95 -15.77 -20.53
C THR A 840 11.06 -15.71 -21.77
N VAL A 841 10.66 -14.52 -22.23
CA VAL A 841 9.74 -14.33 -23.37
C VAL A 841 10.20 -15.09 -24.62
N GLU A 842 11.44 -14.89 -25.07
CA GLU A 842 11.93 -15.51 -26.32
C GLU A 842 11.96 -17.04 -26.21
N ASN A 843 12.43 -17.58 -25.10
CA ASN A 843 12.50 -19.01 -24.86
C ASN A 843 11.11 -19.65 -24.72
N LEU A 844 10.17 -18.97 -24.07
CA LEU A 844 8.79 -19.40 -23.99
C LEU A 844 8.15 -19.43 -25.38
N VAL A 845 8.30 -18.37 -26.17
CA VAL A 845 7.75 -18.29 -27.54
C VAL A 845 8.35 -19.38 -28.42
N LYS A 846 9.65 -19.64 -28.30
CA LYS A 846 10.33 -20.74 -28.98
C LYS A 846 9.71 -22.09 -28.60
N GLN A 847 9.54 -22.37 -27.30
CA GLN A 847 8.93 -23.62 -26.82
C GLN A 847 7.49 -23.77 -27.32
N LEU A 848 6.66 -22.72 -27.20
CA LEU A 848 5.27 -22.76 -27.65
C LEU A 848 5.17 -23.04 -29.15
N ARG A 849 5.94 -22.34 -30.00
CA ARG A 849 5.87 -22.49 -31.46
C ARG A 849 6.54 -23.76 -31.99
N GLN A 850 7.73 -24.09 -31.48
CA GLN A 850 8.57 -25.14 -32.06
C GLN A 850 8.40 -26.49 -31.37
N THR A 851 8.19 -26.52 -30.04
CA THR A 851 8.06 -27.77 -29.29
C THR A 851 6.61 -28.23 -29.23
N TRP A 852 5.69 -27.31 -28.94
CA TRP A 852 4.28 -27.63 -28.72
C TRP A 852 3.38 -27.23 -29.89
N HIS A 853 3.95 -26.63 -30.94
CA HIS A 853 3.25 -26.21 -32.15
C HIS A 853 1.99 -25.36 -31.90
N CYS A 854 2.04 -24.51 -30.86
CA CYS A 854 0.95 -23.65 -30.45
C CYS A 854 0.96 -22.30 -31.18
N PRO A 855 -0.21 -21.78 -31.59
CA PRO A 855 -0.31 -20.47 -32.22
C PRO A 855 0.02 -19.40 -31.18
N THR A 856 1.12 -18.68 -31.41
CA THR A 856 1.69 -17.75 -30.42
C THR A 856 1.82 -16.34 -30.99
N HIS A 857 1.30 -15.36 -30.28
CA HIS A 857 1.41 -13.93 -30.56
C HIS A 857 2.23 -13.25 -29.47
N VAL A 858 3.29 -12.52 -29.83
CA VAL A 858 4.06 -11.73 -28.87
C VAL A 858 3.46 -10.34 -28.82
N VAL A 859 2.94 -9.95 -27.66
CA VAL A 859 2.28 -8.66 -27.49
C VAL A 859 3.33 -7.55 -27.55
N PRO A 860 3.24 -6.61 -28.50
CA PRO A 860 4.24 -5.56 -28.67
C PRO A 860 4.27 -4.63 -27.45
N ARG A 861 5.45 -4.10 -27.11
CA ARG A 861 5.59 -3.10 -26.03
C ARG A 861 4.98 -1.77 -26.45
N ILE A 862 4.05 -1.26 -25.65
CA ILE A 862 3.53 0.10 -25.73
C ILE A 862 4.61 1.03 -25.18
N SER A 863 5.25 1.78 -26.07
CA SER A 863 6.23 2.80 -25.71
C SER A 863 5.50 4.00 -25.08
N ALA A 864 5.81 4.32 -23.82
CA ALA A 864 5.37 5.58 -23.21
C ALA A 864 5.95 6.83 -23.90
N ALA A 865 7.01 6.68 -24.70
CA ALA A 865 7.75 7.78 -25.34
C ALA A 865 7.14 8.25 -26.66
N LYS A 866 6.37 7.41 -27.37
CA LYS A 866 5.60 7.85 -28.53
C LYS A 866 4.21 8.23 -28.05
N LYS A 867 4.01 9.50 -27.69
CA LYS A 867 2.65 10.04 -27.61
C LYS A 867 1.98 9.73 -28.95
N PRO A 868 0.87 8.98 -28.98
CA PRO A 868 0.11 8.87 -30.21
C PRO A 868 -0.21 10.27 -30.73
N LYS A 869 -0.25 10.44 -32.05
CA LYS A 869 -0.84 11.65 -32.63
C LYS A 869 -2.26 11.77 -32.07
N ALA A 870 -2.67 12.98 -31.69
CA ALA A 870 -4.02 13.19 -31.15
C ALA A 870 -5.06 12.61 -32.11
N GLY A 871 -5.78 11.58 -31.69
CA GLY A 871 -6.78 10.85 -32.50
C GLY A 871 -6.42 9.40 -32.88
N GLU A 872 -5.17 8.97 -32.79
CA GLU A 872 -4.77 7.57 -33.05
C GLU A 872 -4.59 6.81 -31.73
N GLY A 873 -5.66 6.18 -31.22
CA GLY A 873 -5.54 5.26 -30.09
C GLY A 873 -4.59 4.11 -30.43
N PHE A 874 -3.57 3.88 -29.61
CA PHE A 874 -2.79 2.64 -29.69
C PHE A 874 -3.60 1.57 -28.96
N ASP A 875 -4.46 0.87 -29.70
CA ASP A 875 -5.26 -0.22 -29.14
C ASP A 875 -4.36 -1.45 -28.94
N LEU A 876 -4.20 -1.86 -27.68
CA LEU A 876 -3.57 -3.13 -27.37
C LEU A 876 -4.52 -4.24 -27.84
N VAL A 877 -4.24 -4.90 -28.96
CA VAL A 877 -5.11 -5.99 -29.44
C VAL A 877 -4.46 -7.34 -29.16
N LEU A 878 -5.12 -8.14 -28.32
CA LEU A 878 -4.82 -9.57 -28.17
C LEU A 878 -5.47 -10.34 -29.32
N LYS A 879 -4.78 -11.38 -29.83
CA LYS A 879 -5.30 -12.21 -30.92
C LYS A 879 -6.14 -13.36 -30.38
N ASP A 880 -7.31 -13.55 -30.98
CA ASP A 880 -8.23 -14.65 -30.69
C ASP A 880 -7.60 -15.99 -31.06
N PHE A 881 -7.89 -17.03 -30.28
CA PHE A 881 -7.41 -18.40 -30.41
C PHE A 881 -5.88 -18.53 -30.48
N MET A 882 -5.16 -17.61 -29.83
CA MET A 882 -3.69 -17.65 -29.71
C MET A 882 -3.24 -17.52 -28.26
N VAL A 883 -2.02 -18.01 -27.99
CA VAL A 883 -1.27 -17.67 -26.78
C VAL A 883 -0.63 -16.30 -26.97
N ASN A 884 -1.16 -15.30 -26.29
CA ASN A 884 -0.67 -13.94 -26.27
C ASN A 884 0.38 -13.80 -25.17
N VAL A 885 1.66 -13.73 -25.53
CA VAL A 885 2.76 -13.62 -24.56
C VAL A 885 3.06 -12.16 -24.28
N ILE A 886 2.96 -11.75 -23.02
CA ILE A 886 3.24 -10.40 -22.55
C ILE A 886 4.33 -10.40 -21.47
N HIS A 887 5.19 -9.39 -21.53
CA HIS A 887 6.18 -9.14 -20.49
C HIS A 887 5.50 -8.62 -19.20
N ALA A 888 5.86 -9.18 -18.04
CA ALA A 888 5.27 -8.80 -16.75
C ALA A 888 5.33 -7.29 -16.44
N ASP A 889 6.46 -6.58 -16.66
CA ASP A 889 6.48 -5.11 -16.40
C ASP A 889 5.61 -4.32 -17.38
N HIS A 890 5.26 -4.90 -18.53
CA HIS A 890 4.41 -4.24 -19.51
C HIS A 890 2.95 -4.18 -19.04
N LEU A 891 2.55 -5.00 -18.05
CA LEU A 891 1.20 -4.99 -17.49
C LEU A 891 0.79 -3.61 -16.95
N ARG A 892 1.72 -2.89 -16.32
CA ARG A 892 1.43 -1.58 -15.68
C ARG A 892 0.94 -0.51 -16.66
N THR A 893 1.33 -0.61 -17.93
CA THR A 893 0.90 0.30 -19.00
C THR A 893 -0.19 -0.31 -19.86
N ALA A 894 -0.16 -1.63 -20.06
CA ALA A 894 -1.14 -2.33 -20.89
C ALA A 894 -2.54 -2.33 -20.26
N ILE A 895 -2.62 -2.33 -18.92
CA ILE A 895 -3.90 -2.37 -18.21
C ILE A 895 -4.81 -1.18 -18.52
N ASP A 896 -4.24 0.02 -18.67
CA ASP A 896 -4.97 1.25 -19.01
C ASP A 896 -5.16 1.42 -20.54
N LYS A 897 -4.76 0.42 -21.33
CA LYS A 897 -4.78 0.43 -22.80
C LYS A 897 -5.67 -0.67 -23.39
N GLY A 898 -6.71 -1.09 -22.67
CA GLY A 898 -7.66 -2.08 -23.15
C GLY A 898 -7.42 -3.52 -22.67
N LEU A 899 -6.37 -3.78 -21.89
CA LEU A 899 -6.06 -5.14 -21.44
C LEU A 899 -7.07 -5.64 -20.40
N ALA A 900 -7.58 -4.77 -19.53
CA ALA A 900 -8.54 -5.14 -18.50
C ALA A 900 -9.87 -5.64 -19.11
N GLU A 901 -10.34 -4.98 -20.16
CA GLU A 901 -11.54 -5.34 -20.89
C GLU A 901 -11.37 -6.70 -21.57
N GLN A 902 -10.22 -6.93 -22.20
CA GLN A 902 -9.91 -8.21 -22.86
C GLN A 902 -9.65 -9.35 -21.87
N ALA A 903 -9.27 -9.05 -20.63
CA ALA A 903 -9.06 -10.06 -19.58
C ALA A 903 -10.33 -10.86 -19.28
N THR A 904 -11.50 -10.22 -19.39
CA THR A 904 -12.82 -10.83 -19.13
C THR A 904 -13.16 -12.01 -20.05
N SER A 905 -12.50 -12.09 -21.22
CA SER A 905 -12.63 -13.19 -22.18
C SER A 905 -11.29 -13.92 -22.40
N SER A 906 -10.38 -13.89 -21.42
CA SER A 906 -9.04 -14.47 -21.50
C SER A 906 -8.78 -15.46 -20.36
N PHE A 907 -8.16 -16.59 -20.67
CA PHE A 907 -7.51 -17.45 -19.68
C PHE A 907 -6.11 -16.91 -19.42
N ILE A 908 -5.70 -16.73 -18.16
CA ILE A 908 -4.42 -16.08 -17.85
C ILE A 908 -3.44 -17.02 -17.16
N ILE A 909 -2.20 -17.07 -17.64
CA ILE A 909 -1.10 -17.81 -17.02
C ILE A 909 -0.06 -16.81 -16.52
N PHE A 910 0.18 -16.81 -15.21
CA PHE A 910 1.22 -16.02 -14.56
C PHE A 910 2.42 -16.89 -14.26
N ASP A 911 3.45 -16.72 -15.07
CA ASP A 911 4.72 -17.42 -14.93
C ASP A 911 5.66 -16.70 -13.95
N GLU A 912 6.39 -17.48 -13.14
CA GLU A 912 7.24 -16.98 -12.05
C GLU A 912 6.50 -15.96 -11.16
N VAL A 913 5.31 -16.35 -10.69
CA VAL A 913 4.42 -15.45 -9.93
C VAL A 913 5.04 -14.87 -8.66
N ASP A 914 6.10 -15.48 -8.12
CA ASP A 914 6.84 -14.97 -6.98
C ASP A 914 7.53 -13.63 -7.24
N GLU A 915 7.72 -13.23 -8.50
CA GLU A 915 8.13 -11.87 -8.85
C GLU A 915 7.02 -10.83 -8.70
N MET A 916 5.78 -11.30 -8.63
CA MET A 916 4.55 -10.49 -8.54
C MET A 916 3.94 -10.56 -7.14
N TYR A 917 4.76 -10.78 -6.11
CA TYR A 917 4.37 -10.73 -4.70
C TYR A 917 4.51 -9.34 -4.07
N ALA A 918 5.54 -8.60 -4.46
CA ALA A 918 5.82 -7.29 -3.89
C ALA A 918 4.69 -6.27 -4.22
N PRO A 919 4.33 -5.36 -3.31
CA PRO A 919 3.35 -4.31 -3.57
C PRO A 919 3.93 -3.33 -4.60
N THR A 920 3.63 -3.59 -5.87
CA THR A 920 4.11 -2.83 -7.02
C THR A 920 2.98 -2.65 -8.01
N LEU A 921 3.10 -1.66 -8.91
CA LEU A 921 2.12 -1.46 -9.98
C LEU A 921 1.96 -2.69 -10.89
N ARG A 922 3.06 -3.43 -11.11
CA ARG A 922 3.04 -4.71 -11.83
C ARG A 922 2.16 -5.73 -11.13
N THR A 923 2.39 -5.93 -9.83
CA THR A 923 1.59 -6.85 -9.00
C THR A 923 0.13 -6.42 -8.95
N SER A 924 -0.15 -5.13 -8.75
CA SER A 924 -1.52 -4.61 -8.77
C SER A 924 -2.21 -4.91 -10.10
N ALA A 925 -1.51 -4.71 -11.22
CA ALA A 925 -2.04 -5.02 -12.55
C ALA A 925 -2.29 -6.53 -12.73
N ALA A 926 -1.33 -7.38 -12.35
CA ALA A 926 -1.49 -8.83 -12.40
C ALA A 926 -2.70 -9.31 -11.58
N ARG A 927 -2.83 -8.82 -10.35
CA ARG A 927 -3.95 -9.11 -9.44
C ARG A 927 -5.29 -8.68 -10.03
N ARG A 928 -5.37 -7.47 -10.61
CA ARG A 928 -6.58 -7.01 -11.30
C ARG A 928 -6.94 -7.94 -12.46
N LEU A 929 -5.96 -8.44 -13.21
CA LEU A 929 -6.21 -9.39 -14.29
C LEU A 929 -6.73 -10.74 -13.76
N CYS A 930 -6.17 -11.28 -12.66
CA CYS A 930 -6.67 -12.50 -12.00
C CYS A 930 -8.15 -12.37 -11.58
N GLN A 931 -8.52 -11.17 -11.12
CA GLN A 931 -9.86 -10.88 -10.65
C GLN A 931 -10.88 -10.69 -11.78
N LEU A 932 -10.43 -10.30 -12.96
CA LEU A 932 -11.29 -10.06 -14.13
C LEU A 932 -11.40 -11.28 -15.04
N CYS A 933 -10.40 -12.16 -15.07
CA CYS A 933 -10.44 -13.31 -15.95
C CYS A 933 -11.36 -14.43 -15.42
N PRO A 934 -11.97 -15.23 -16.30
CA PRO A 934 -12.76 -16.39 -15.88
C PRO A 934 -11.93 -17.47 -15.18
N LYS A 935 -10.65 -17.61 -15.55
CA LYS A 935 -9.73 -18.60 -14.98
C LYS A 935 -8.28 -18.17 -15.11
N PHE A 936 -7.46 -18.51 -14.13
CA PHE A 936 -6.02 -18.33 -14.21
C PHE A 936 -5.20 -19.48 -13.61
N VAL A 937 -3.91 -19.54 -13.99
CA VAL A 937 -2.89 -20.35 -13.33
C VAL A 937 -1.74 -19.45 -12.89
N ALA A 938 -1.44 -19.44 -11.61
CA ALA A 938 -0.25 -18.84 -11.05
C ALA A 938 0.78 -19.94 -10.82
N GLN A 939 1.93 -19.89 -11.51
CA GLN A 939 2.94 -20.94 -11.44
C GLN A 939 4.30 -20.41 -10.96
N THR A 940 4.99 -21.22 -10.16
CA THR A 940 6.37 -20.94 -9.70
C THR A 940 7.06 -22.23 -9.24
N ALA A 941 8.39 -22.21 -9.15
CA ALA A 941 9.14 -23.23 -8.42
C ALA A 941 9.32 -22.88 -6.93
N THR A 942 9.19 -21.60 -6.58
CA THR A 942 9.56 -21.07 -5.26
C THR A 942 8.40 -20.27 -4.68
N PRO A 943 7.37 -20.92 -4.11
CA PRO A 943 6.15 -20.27 -3.67
C PRO A 943 6.35 -19.31 -2.50
N MET A 944 7.41 -19.50 -1.70
CA MET A 944 7.70 -18.70 -0.51
C MET A 944 8.87 -17.72 -0.75
N ARG A 945 8.67 -16.44 -0.43
CA ARG A 945 9.73 -15.43 -0.27
C ARG A 945 9.79 -14.96 1.20
N LYS A 946 10.50 -13.87 1.50
CA LYS A 946 10.72 -13.36 2.86
C LYS A 946 9.45 -12.95 3.63
N ASN A 947 8.31 -12.74 2.97
CA ASN A 947 7.10 -12.21 3.59
C ASN A 947 5.84 -12.99 3.17
N GLU A 948 5.20 -13.65 4.13
CA GLU A 948 3.99 -14.47 3.95
C GLU A 948 2.78 -13.65 3.51
N SER A 949 2.68 -12.38 3.94
CA SER A 949 1.52 -11.54 3.63
C SER A 949 1.34 -11.27 2.15
N GLN A 950 2.41 -11.39 1.36
CA GLN A 950 2.36 -11.19 -0.08
C GLN A 950 1.81 -12.41 -0.83
N LEU A 951 2.04 -13.62 -0.31
CA LEU A 951 1.49 -14.85 -0.86
C LEU A 951 -0.01 -14.98 -0.54
N LEU A 952 -0.42 -14.51 0.65
CA LEU A 952 -1.79 -14.54 1.13
C LEU A 952 -2.77 -13.99 0.10
N ALA A 953 -2.47 -12.83 -0.49
CA ALA A 953 -3.32 -12.25 -1.52
C ALA A 953 -3.55 -13.23 -2.68
N TRP A 954 -2.48 -13.82 -3.23
CA TRP A 954 -2.52 -14.79 -4.34
C TRP A 954 -3.32 -16.04 -4.01
N LEU A 955 -3.13 -16.58 -2.80
CA LEU A 955 -3.93 -17.69 -2.29
C LEU A 955 -5.42 -17.35 -2.19
N ALA A 956 -5.74 -16.13 -1.78
CA ALA A 956 -7.12 -15.68 -1.66
C ALA A 956 -7.85 -15.60 -3.01
N ASP A 957 -7.14 -15.43 -4.13
CA ASP A 957 -7.74 -15.46 -5.48
C ASP A 957 -7.96 -16.90 -6.00
N THR A 958 -7.30 -17.91 -5.42
CA THR A 958 -7.48 -19.33 -5.79
C THR A 958 -8.47 -20.07 -4.89
N CYS A 959 -8.84 -19.47 -3.75
CA CYS A 959 -9.74 -20.04 -2.77
C CYS A 959 -11.11 -19.35 -2.76
N SER A 960 -12.14 -20.13 -2.46
CA SER A 960 -13.55 -19.73 -2.34
C SER A 960 -13.94 -19.36 -0.90
N PHE A 961 -13.02 -19.50 0.04
CA PHE A 961 -13.20 -19.16 1.45
C PHE A 961 -12.26 -18.02 1.88
N PRO A 962 -12.54 -17.35 3.02
CA PRO A 962 -11.72 -16.27 3.56
C PRO A 962 -10.29 -16.73 3.82
N VAL A 963 -9.29 -16.05 3.26
CA VAL A 963 -7.87 -16.31 3.54
C VAL A 963 -7.26 -15.16 4.33
N ASP A 964 -6.71 -15.47 5.51
CA ASP A 964 -6.07 -14.54 6.42
C ASP A 964 -4.74 -15.09 6.98
N THR A 965 -4.13 -14.36 7.91
CA THR A 965 -2.84 -14.76 8.52
C THR A 965 -2.94 -15.97 9.43
N LYS A 966 -4.14 -16.39 9.84
CA LYS A 966 -4.37 -17.56 10.71
C LYS A 966 -4.56 -18.83 9.89
N ASN A 967 -5.16 -18.73 8.70
CA ASN A 967 -5.52 -19.89 7.89
C ASN A 967 -4.81 -19.99 6.52
N TRP A 968 -3.84 -19.12 6.21
CA TRP A 968 -3.14 -19.16 4.93
C TRP A 968 -2.48 -20.51 4.62
N LEU A 969 -2.04 -21.27 5.63
CA LEU A 969 -1.50 -22.62 5.45
C LEU A 969 -2.57 -23.60 4.93
N VAL A 970 -3.83 -23.44 5.35
CA VAL A 970 -4.96 -24.19 4.81
C VAL A 970 -5.16 -23.85 3.34
N ALA A 971 -5.13 -22.56 2.98
CA ALA A 971 -5.19 -22.15 1.58
C ALA A 971 -4.01 -22.69 0.76
N ALA A 972 -2.80 -22.69 1.34
CA ALA A 972 -1.59 -23.25 0.73
C ALA A 972 -1.66 -24.77 0.54
N SER A 973 -2.37 -25.50 1.42
CA SER A 973 -2.59 -26.95 1.25
C SER A 973 -3.40 -27.27 -0.01
N GLY A 974 -4.17 -26.30 -0.51
CA GLY A 974 -4.89 -26.43 -1.77
C GLY A 974 -4.02 -26.22 -3.02
N MET A 975 -2.77 -25.77 -2.89
CA MET A 975 -1.88 -25.61 -4.03
C MET A 975 -1.59 -26.96 -4.69
N VAL A 976 -1.50 -26.99 -6.02
CA VAL A 976 -1.08 -28.20 -6.73
C VAL A 976 0.43 -28.21 -6.75
N SER A 977 1.03 -28.99 -5.84
CA SER A 977 2.48 -29.15 -5.75
C SER A 977 2.92 -30.51 -6.28
N MET A 978 3.87 -30.51 -7.22
CA MET A 978 4.55 -31.70 -7.71
C MET A 978 6.05 -31.59 -7.46
N GLN A 979 6.54 -32.51 -6.63
CA GLN A 979 7.97 -32.75 -6.41
C GLN A 979 8.28 -34.14 -6.95
N LEU A 980 9.36 -34.25 -7.72
CA LEU A 980 9.80 -35.52 -8.27
C LEU A 980 11.22 -35.78 -7.79
N GLU A 981 11.44 -36.96 -7.21
CA GLU A 981 12.79 -37.41 -6.93
C GLU A 981 13.46 -37.80 -8.25
N LEU A 982 14.34 -36.93 -8.74
CA LEU A 982 14.99 -37.10 -10.05
C LEU A 982 16.02 -38.25 -10.07
N GLY A 983 16.30 -38.87 -8.91
CA GLY A 983 17.39 -39.84 -8.77
C GLY A 983 18.77 -39.26 -9.11
N ILE A 984 18.93 -37.94 -8.93
CA ILE A 984 20.18 -37.20 -9.13
C ILE A 984 20.71 -36.86 -7.74
N ALA A 985 21.87 -37.43 -7.38
CA ALA A 985 22.60 -37.10 -6.18
C ALA A 985 23.16 -35.68 -6.29
N ALA A 986 22.85 -34.85 -5.30
CA ALA A 986 23.40 -33.50 -5.20
C ALA A 986 24.46 -33.48 -4.09
N VAL A 987 25.72 -33.28 -4.46
CA VAL A 987 26.83 -33.09 -3.54
C VAL A 987 27.19 -31.60 -3.53
N GLU A 988 27.12 -30.96 -2.37
CA GLU A 988 27.60 -29.59 -2.17
C GLU A 988 28.92 -29.66 -1.38
N GLU A 989 29.98 -29.05 -1.93
CA GLU A 989 31.30 -28.94 -1.31
C GLU A 989 31.68 -27.46 -1.20
N ASP A 990 32.01 -27.00 0.01
CA ASP A 990 32.44 -25.63 0.25
C ASP A 990 33.97 -25.54 0.17
N ILE A 991 34.47 -24.71 -0.75
CA ILE A 991 35.90 -24.43 -0.89
C ILE A 991 36.25 -23.16 -0.13
N LEU A 992 36.91 -23.31 1.03
CA LEU A 992 37.38 -22.19 1.83
C LEU A 992 38.67 -21.61 1.24
N VAL A 993 38.61 -20.37 0.76
CA VAL A 993 39.78 -19.66 0.22
C VAL A 993 40.39 -18.78 1.31
N PRO A 994 41.64 -19.01 1.73
CA PRO A 994 42.28 -18.17 2.73
C PRO A 994 42.46 -16.74 2.20
N MET A 995 42.18 -15.77 3.07
CA MET A 995 42.40 -14.36 2.76
C MET A 995 43.88 -14.03 2.87
N VAL A 996 44.52 -13.60 1.78
CA VAL A 996 45.93 -13.18 1.78
C VAL A 996 46.13 -11.87 2.55
N ASP A 997 47.37 -11.60 2.98
CA ASP A 997 47.68 -10.50 3.88
C ASP A 997 47.40 -9.13 3.25
N GLU A 998 47.64 -8.96 1.95
CA GLU A 998 47.33 -7.74 1.20
C GLU A 998 45.84 -7.44 1.22
N VAL A 999 45.01 -8.47 0.99
CA VAL A 999 43.55 -8.37 1.00
C VAL A 999 43.05 -8.05 2.40
N ARG A 1000 43.63 -8.70 3.42
CA ARG A 1000 43.28 -8.44 4.83
C ARG A 1000 43.62 -7.02 5.24
N ALA A 1001 44.78 -6.51 4.81
CA ALA A 1001 45.21 -5.13 5.03
C ALA A 1001 44.26 -4.14 4.35
N LEU A 1002 43.85 -4.41 3.10
CA LEU A 1002 42.90 -3.57 2.37
C LEU A 1002 41.50 -3.57 3.02
N CYS A 1003 41.02 -4.74 3.46
CA CYS A 1003 39.75 -4.84 4.20
C CYS A 1003 39.81 -4.05 5.51
N ARG A 1004 40.90 -4.16 6.29
CA ARG A 1004 41.11 -3.37 7.52
C ARG A 1004 41.10 -1.86 7.23
N LYS A 1005 41.74 -1.42 6.15
CA LYS A 1005 41.74 -0.01 5.71
C LYS A 1005 40.33 0.47 5.34
N LEU A 1006 39.55 -0.37 4.66
CA LEU A 1006 38.15 -0.07 4.30
C LEU A 1006 37.22 -0.06 5.53
N LEU A 1007 37.55 -0.81 6.58
CA LEU A 1007 36.85 -0.81 7.87
C LEU A 1007 37.18 0.42 8.73
N SER A 1008 38.40 0.97 8.66
CA SER A 1008 38.86 2.08 9.50
C SER A 1008 38.53 3.49 8.98
N SER A 1009 37.72 3.62 7.92
CA SER A 1009 37.32 4.93 7.36
C SER A 1009 36.25 5.62 8.21
N ASN A 1010 36.55 6.83 8.71
CA ASN A 1010 35.80 7.54 9.77
C ASN A 1010 34.35 7.98 9.45
N SER A 1011 33.81 7.80 8.24
CA SER A 1011 32.46 8.29 7.90
C SER A 1011 31.46 7.22 7.47
N THR A 1012 31.90 6.09 6.88
CA THR A 1012 31.04 4.94 6.53
C THR A 1012 31.89 3.73 6.12
N VAL A 1013 31.59 2.54 6.66
CA VAL A 1013 32.21 1.27 6.21
C VAL A 1013 31.84 0.98 4.76
N ARG A 1014 32.84 0.78 3.89
CA ARG A 1014 32.68 0.58 2.44
C ARG A 1014 32.50 -0.91 2.09
N TRP A 1015 31.39 -1.52 2.55
CA TRP A 1015 31.10 -2.96 2.41
C TRP A 1015 31.18 -3.50 0.97
N LEU A 1016 30.66 -2.74 0.00
CA LEU A 1016 30.64 -3.14 -1.42
C LEU A 1016 32.06 -3.27 -1.99
N GLU A 1017 32.96 -2.38 -1.62
CA GLU A 1017 34.35 -2.46 -2.07
C GLU A 1017 35.09 -3.58 -1.38
N MET A 1018 34.85 -3.77 -0.09
CA MET A 1018 35.42 -4.90 0.63
C MET A 1018 34.98 -6.23 0.02
N ALA A 1019 33.70 -6.37 -0.34
CA ALA A 1019 33.19 -7.55 -1.03
C ALA A 1019 33.86 -7.77 -2.40
N ARG A 1020 34.16 -6.71 -3.16
CA ARG A 1020 34.89 -6.80 -4.43
C ARG A 1020 36.34 -7.26 -4.24
N VAL A 1021 37.04 -6.72 -3.25
CA VAL A 1021 38.41 -7.15 -2.94
C VAL A 1021 38.45 -8.63 -2.52
N VAL A 1022 37.50 -9.06 -1.69
CA VAL A 1022 37.38 -10.48 -1.30
C VAL A 1022 37.02 -11.34 -2.50
N GLN A 1023 36.11 -10.89 -3.38
CA GLN A 1023 35.77 -11.57 -4.62
C GLN A 1023 37.01 -11.75 -5.51
N ASP A 1024 37.78 -10.69 -5.73
CA ASP A 1024 39.01 -10.75 -6.53
C ASP A 1024 40.01 -11.78 -5.97
N ASN A 1025 40.11 -11.92 -4.64
CA ASN A 1025 40.93 -12.94 -3.98
C ASN A 1025 40.44 -14.38 -4.25
N THR A 1026 39.12 -14.55 -4.42
CA THR A 1026 38.50 -15.87 -4.67
C THR A 1026 38.49 -16.28 -6.14
N ASP A 1027 38.60 -15.33 -7.07
CA ASP A 1027 38.44 -15.59 -8.52
C ASP A 1027 39.39 -16.67 -9.03
N LYS A 1028 40.66 -16.64 -8.61
CA LYS A 1028 41.66 -17.65 -9.03
C LYS A 1028 41.25 -19.05 -8.56
N ALA A 1029 40.86 -19.20 -7.29
CA ALA A 1029 40.42 -20.48 -6.74
C ALA A 1029 39.13 -20.97 -7.43
N MET A 1030 38.21 -20.06 -7.75
CA MET A 1030 37.01 -20.38 -8.53
C MET A 1030 37.36 -20.89 -9.93
N VAL A 1031 38.28 -20.24 -10.63
CA VAL A 1031 38.76 -20.64 -11.96
C VAL A 1031 39.46 -22.00 -11.90
N ASP A 1032 40.36 -22.21 -10.95
CA ASP A 1032 41.08 -23.47 -10.77
C ASP A 1032 40.11 -24.63 -10.52
N ALA A 1033 39.12 -24.43 -9.64
CA ALA A 1033 38.07 -25.41 -9.37
C ALA A 1033 37.23 -25.69 -10.62
N ALA A 1034 36.85 -24.64 -11.38
CA ALA A 1034 36.08 -24.77 -12.61
C ALA A 1034 36.86 -25.55 -13.69
N LEU A 1035 38.14 -25.24 -13.91
CA LEU A 1035 38.99 -25.92 -14.88
C LEU A 1035 39.20 -27.40 -14.52
N LYS A 1036 39.43 -27.69 -13.23
CA LYS A 1036 39.55 -29.06 -12.72
C LYS A 1036 38.25 -29.84 -12.94
N ALA A 1037 37.12 -29.27 -12.53
CA ALA A 1037 35.80 -29.86 -12.69
C ALA A 1037 35.45 -30.13 -14.16
N ALA A 1038 35.71 -29.15 -15.05
CA ALA A 1038 35.43 -29.28 -16.47
C ALA A 1038 36.27 -30.37 -17.14
N LYS A 1039 37.56 -30.50 -16.77
CA LYS A 1039 38.43 -31.59 -17.28
C LYS A 1039 37.94 -32.95 -16.79
N GLU A 1040 37.58 -33.06 -15.52
CA GLU A 1040 37.12 -34.33 -14.94
C GLU A 1040 35.80 -34.79 -15.56
N ASP A 1041 34.83 -33.89 -15.68
CA ASP A 1041 33.54 -34.19 -16.31
C ASP A 1041 33.71 -34.61 -17.78
N ARG A 1042 34.68 -34.01 -18.49
CA ARG A 1042 34.97 -34.35 -19.89
C ARG A 1042 35.66 -35.69 -20.13
N LYS A 1043 36.32 -36.26 -19.12
CA LYS A 1043 36.88 -37.62 -19.23
C LYS A 1043 35.78 -38.67 -19.41
N THR A 1044 34.66 -38.47 -18.74
CA THR A 1044 33.52 -39.39 -18.76
C THR A 1044 32.45 -38.98 -19.77
N HIS A 1045 32.31 -37.68 -20.03
CA HIS A 1045 31.29 -37.14 -20.93
C HIS A 1045 31.92 -36.15 -21.92
N ALA A 1046 32.11 -36.55 -23.18
CA ALA A 1046 32.81 -35.72 -24.18
C ALA A 1046 32.19 -34.31 -24.39
N ASP A 1047 30.88 -34.16 -24.20
CA ASP A 1047 30.15 -32.88 -24.27
C ASP A 1047 29.97 -32.17 -22.91
N GLY A 1048 30.63 -32.71 -21.89
CA GLY A 1048 30.60 -32.24 -20.52
C GLY A 1048 31.34 -30.93 -20.26
N GLY A 1049 31.30 -30.52 -19.00
CA GLY A 1049 31.91 -29.28 -18.54
C GLY A 1049 31.33 -28.77 -17.22
N VAL A 1050 31.63 -27.50 -16.94
CA VAL A 1050 31.23 -26.79 -15.72
C VAL A 1050 30.42 -25.54 -16.05
N LEU A 1051 29.44 -25.25 -15.20
CA LEU A 1051 28.76 -23.95 -15.15
C LEU A 1051 29.44 -23.08 -14.10
N LEU A 1052 30.11 -22.01 -14.53
CA LEU A 1052 30.77 -21.05 -13.65
C LEU A 1052 29.87 -19.82 -13.47
N VAL A 1053 29.45 -19.54 -12.23
CA VAL A 1053 28.54 -18.43 -11.92
C VAL A 1053 29.34 -17.23 -11.42
N ALA A 1054 29.14 -16.07 -12.06
CA ALA A 1054 29.75 -14.79 -11.74
C ALA A 1054 28.74 -13.82 -11.09
N ASP A 1055 29.21 -12.80 -10.39
CA ASP A 1055 28.34 -11.81 -9.73
C ASP A 1055 27.72 -10.78 -10.69
N SER A 1056 28.47 -10.39 -11.73
CA SER A 1056 28.11 -9.32 -12.68
C SER A 1056 28.65 -9.64 -14.09
N LEU A 1057 28.23 -8.87 -15.10
CA LEU A 1057 28.74 -9.03 -16.48
C LEU A 1057 30.25 -8.77 -16.58
N GLN A 1058 30.76 -7.81 -15.81
CA GLN A 1058 32.19 -7.49 -15.75
C GLN A 1058 32.97 -8.63 -15.11
N HIS A 1059 32.45 -9.17 -14.01
CA HIS A 1059 33.03 -10.34 -13.36
C HIS A 1059 32.99 -11.57 -14.28
N ALA A 1060 31.89 -11.79 -15.01
CA ALA A 1060 31.80 -12.86 -16.00
C ALA A 1060 32.86 -12.72 -17.11
N ALA A 1061 33.10 -11.50 -17.61
CA ALA A 1061 34.16 -11.26 -18.59
C ALA A 1061 35.54 -11.60 -18.03
N LYS A 1062 35.83 -11.17 -16.79
CA LYS A 1062 37.09 -11.47 -16.09
C LYS A 1062 37.31 -12.98 -15.90
N LEU A 1063 36.30 -13.72 -15.41
CA LEU A 1063 36.42 -15.17 -15.24
C LEU A 1063 36.60 -15.90 -16.58
N ARG A 1064 35.96 -15.43 -17.65
CA ARG A 1064 36.16 -15.99 -19.00
C ARG A 1064 37.58 -15.79 -19.48
N GLU A 1065 38.11 -14.58 -19.32
CA GLU A 1065 39.49 -14.26 -19.70
C GLU A 1065 40.47 -15.18 -18.96
N LEU A 1066 40.28 -15.41 -17.66
CA LEU A 1066 41.10 -16.30 -16.86
C LEU A 1066 40.98 -17.80 -17.24
N CYS A 1067 39.80 -18.25 -17.68
CA CYS A 1067 39.61 -19.66 -18.09
C CYS A 1067 40.08 -19.94 -19.52
N SER A 1068 39.96 -18.95 -20.42
CA SER A 1068 40.11 -19.12 -21.86
C SER A 1068 41.47 -19.65 -22.36
N PRO A 1069 42.63 -19.37 -21.70
CA PRO A 1069 43.92 -19.96 -22.08
C PRO A 1069 44.00 -21.47 -21.82
N HIS A 1070 43.16 -22.00 -20.94
CA HIS A 1070 43.25 -23.37 -20.46
C HIS A 1070 42.20 -24.30 -21.08
N LEU A 1071 40.98 -23.80 -21.32
CA LEU A 1071 39.88 -24.56 -21.90
C LEU A 1071 38.97 -23.65 -22.75
N PRO A 1072 38.32 -24.20 -23.80
CA PRO A 1072 37.30 -23.47 -24.55
C PRO A 1072 36.21 -22.96 -23.62
N THR A 1073 36.05 -21.65 -23.55
CA THR A 1073 35.14 -20.98 -22.61
C THR A 1073 34.07 -20.21 -23.36
N GLY A 1074 32.81 -20.40 -22.98
CA GLY A 1074 31.65 -19.73 -23.55
C GLY A 1074 30.95 -18.83 -22.53
N ASP A 1075 29.96 -18.08 -23.00
CA ASP A 1075 29.03 -17.33 -22.15
C ASP A 1075 27.61 -17.90 -22.21
N PHE A 1076 26.66 -17.15 -21.68
CA PHE A 1076 25.25 -17.48 -21.71
C PHE A 1076 24.73 -17.80 -23.13
N ALA A 1077 25.14 -17.04 -24.16
CA ALA A 1077 24.68 -17.28 -25.53
C ALA A 1077 25.26 -18.59 -26.08
N SER A 1078 26.46 -18.96 -25.64
CA SER A 1078 27.13 -20.21 -26.03
C SER A 1078 26.42 -21.47 -25.52
N LEU A 1079 25.55 -21.39 -24.51
CA LEU A 1079 24.83 -22.56 -23.97
C LEU A 1079 23.86 -23.17 -24.98
N GLU A 1080 23.22 -22.34 -25.79
CA GLU A 1080 22.16 -22.74 -26.73
C GLU A 1080 22.66 -22.70 -28.19
N ALA A 1081 23.97 -22.46 -28.41
CA ALA A 1081 24.58 -22.42 -29.73
C ALA A 1081 24.67 -23.83 -30.36
N PRO A 1082 24.64 -23.95 -31.71
CA PRO A 1082 24.78 -25.24 -32.38
C PRO A 1082 26.07 -25.99 -32.00
N ASP A 1083 27.13 -25.25 -31.71
CA ASP A 1083 28.44 -25.76 -31.30
C ASP A 1083 28.64 -25.75 -29.77
N ALA A 1084 27.56 -25.66 -28.98
CA ALA A 1084 27.61 -25.56 -27.51
C ALA A 1084 28.51 -26.63 -26.86
N LYS A 1085 28.60 -27.82 -27.45
CA LYS A 1085 29.44 -28.95 -26.99
C LYS A 1085 30.93 -28.60 -26.94
N ARG A 1086 31.41 -27.63 -27.73
CA ARG A 1086 32.81 -27.20 -27.76
C ARG A 1086 33.24 -26.56 -26.43
N PHE A 1087 32.35 -25.83 -25.77
CA PHE A 1087 32.67 -25.05 -24.56
C PHE A 1087 32.70 -25.93 -23.30
N ALA A 1088 33.88 -26.04 -22.67
CA ALA A 1088 34.10 -26.81 -21.45
C ALA A 1088 33.70 -26.04 -20.19
N VAL A 1089 33.91 -24.73 -20.23
CA VAL A 1089 33.51 -23.80 -19.17
C VAL A 1089 32.48 -22.86 -19.76
N VAL A 1090 31.34 -22.72 -19.10
CA VAL A 1090 30.34 -21.72 -19.47
C VAL A 1090 30.18 -20.76 -18.31
N VAL A 1091 30.43 -19.47 -18.56
CA VAL A 1091 30.29 -18.43 -17.53
C VAL A 1091 28.95 -17.72 -17.66
N VAL A 1092 28.18 -17.70 -16.59
CA VAL A 1092 26.87 -17.00 -16.49
C VAL A 1092 26.85 -16.07 -15.29
N THR A 1093 26.05 -15.02 -15.30
CA THR A 1093 25.88 -14.19 -14.10
C THR A 1093 24.84 -14.81 -13.16
N LYS A 1094 24.90 -14.50 -11.86
CA LYS A 1094 23.94 -14.97 -10.85
C LYS A 1094 22.49 -14.58 -11.17
N ASP A 1095 22.30 -13.47 -11.89
CA ASP A 1095 20.98 -12.99 -12.35
C ASP A 1095 20.48 -13.73 -13.60
N LYS A 1096 21.30 -14.61 -14.19
CA LYS A 1096 20.92 -15.55 -15.25
C LYS A 1096 20.58 -16.91 -14.65
N ASP A 1097 19.69 -16.91 -13.66
CA ASP A 1097 19.12 -18.10 -13.03
C ASP A 1097 17.92 -18.66 -13.83
N ARG A 1098 17.58 -18.08 -14.99
CA ARG A 1098 16.42 -18.41 -15.81
C ARG A 1098 16.65 -18.48 -17.31
N GLY A 1099 15.75 -19.21 -17.99
CA GLY A 1099 15.55 -19.13 -19.44
C GLY A 1099 16.35 -20.11 -20.29
N TYR A 1100 17.05 -21.09 -19.74
CA TYR A 1100 17.85 -22.03 -20.56
C TYR A 1100 17.77 -23.46 -20.05
N ASN A 1101 17.95 -24.39 -21.00
CA ASN A 1101 17.80 -25.82 -20.78
C ASN A 1101 19.07 -26.61 -21.13
N SER A 1102 19.93 -26.06 -21.98
CA SER A 1102 21.12 -26.76 -22.48
C SER A 1102 22.22 -26.96 -21.44
N ALA A 1103 22.13 -26.29 -20.27
CA ALA A 1103 23.02 -26.53 -19.14
C ALA A 1103 22.95 -27.97 -18.56
N ARG A 1104 21.92 -28.77 -18.91
CA ARG A 1104 21.84 -30.19 -18.55
C ARG A 1104 23.02 -31.05 -19.06
N ARG A 1105 23.78 -30.55 -20.03
CA ARG A 1105 25.01 -31.23 -20.50
C ARG A 1105 26.17 -31.06 -19.52
N LEU A 1106 26.06 -30.14 -18.56
CA LEU A 1106 27.07 -29.84 -17.56
C LEU A 1106 26.73 -30.60 -16.27
N GLY A 1107 27.75 -31.14 -15.61
CA GLY A 1107 27.60 -31.90 -14.36
C GLY A 1107 27.82 -31.10 -13.10
N ILE A 1108 28.63 -30.05 -13.20
CA ILE A 1108 29.18 -29.37 -12.03
C ILE A 1108 28.89 -27.88 -12.16
N MET A 1109 28.57 -27.23 -11.04
CA MET A 1109 28.42 -25.79 -10.94
C MET A 1109 29.41 -25.25 -9.90
N VAL A 1110 30.16 -24.22 -10.28
CA VAL A 1110 31.06 -23.48 -9.38
C VAL A 1110 30.52 -22.07 -9.22
N THR A 1111 30.37 -21.60 -7.98
CA THR A 1111 29.79 -20.29 -7.67
C THR A 1111 30.51 -19.64 -6.50
N GLY A 1112 30.64 -18.31 -6.53
CA GLY A 1112 31.16 -17.54 -5.41
C GLY A 1112 30.08 -17.22 -4.37
N ALA A 1113 30.51 -16.71 -3.21
CA ALA A 1113 29.60 -16.25 -2.17
C ALA A 1113 29.01 -14.88 -2.50
N TYR A 1114 27.96 -14.86 -3.33
CA TYR A 1114 27.31 -13.62 -3.76
C TYR A 1114 26.09 -13.26 -2.91
N ALA A 1115 25.92 -11.97 -2.64
CA ALA A 1115 24.69 -11.46 -2.06
C ALA A 1115 23.53 -11.71 -3.03
N GLY A 1116 22.45 -12.34 -2.54
CA GLY A 1116 21.31 -12.69 -3.38
C GLY A 1116 20.21 -13.45 -2.64
N ASN A 1117 19.09 -13.66 -3.34
CA ASN A 1117 17.93 -14.40 -2.84
C ASN A 1117 18.20 -15.92 -2.86
N ALA A 1118 17.75 -16.64 -1.83
CA ALA A 1118 17.80 -18.11 -1.79
C ALA A 1118 17.02 -18.75 -2.95
N ALA A 1119 15.89 -18.14 -3.36
CA ALA A 1119 15.12 -18.60 -4.51
C ALA A 1119 15.96 -18.60 -5.80
N SER A 1120 16.71 -17.52 -6.07
CA SER A 1120 17.59 -17.44 -7.24
C SER A 1120 18.71 -18.49 -7.21
N ARG A 1121 19.31 -18.73 -6.03
CA ARG A 1121 20.28 -19.82 -5.87
C ARG A 1121 19.67 -21.19 -6.16
N HIS A 1122 18.46 -21.43 -5.67
CA HIS A 1122 17.73 -22.68 -5.94
C HIS A 1122 17.39 -22.82 -7.43
N GLN A 1123 16.92 -21.75 -8.09
CA GLN A 1123 16.66 -21.74 -9.53
C GLN A 1123 17.92 -21.99 -10.36
N MET A 1124 19.06 -21.43 -9.93
CA MET A 1124 20.36 -21.68 -10.57
C MET A 1124 20.76 -23.16 -10.45
N ARG A 1125 20.64 -23.76 -9.26
CA ARG A 1125 20.88 -25.20 -9.05
C ARG A 1125 19.98 -26.07 -9.94
N GLY A 1126 18.71 -25.67 -10.09
CA GLY A 1126 17.74 -26.31 -10.99
C GLY A 1126 18.10 -26.27 -12.48
N ARG A 1127 19.13 -25.52 -12.90
CA ARG A 1127 19.63 -25.55 -14.28
C ARG A 1127 20.42 -26.83 -14.59
N LEU A 1128 21.07 -27.41 -13.59
CA LEU A 1128 21.78 -28.69 -13.68
C LEU A 1128 20.92 -29.85 -13.18
N ARG A 1129 20.25 -29.68 -12.03
CA ARG A 1129 19.40 -30.71 -11.41
C ARG A 1129 18.00 -30.68 -12.02
N ARG A 1130 17.82 -31.35 -13.15
CA ARG A 1130 16.56 -31.36 -13.91
C ARG A 1130 16.36 -32.63 -14.74
N LEU A 1131 15.15 -32.84 -15.22
CA LEU A 1131 14.83 -33.93 -16.15
C LEU A 1131 15.74 -33.93 -17.39
N GLY A 1132 16.28 -35.11 -17.71
CA GLY A 1132 17.22 -35.31 -18.81
C GLY A 1132 18.68 -35.04 -18.47
N GLN A 1133 19.03 -34.74 -17.22
CA GLN A 1133 20.40 -34.80 -16.74
C GLN A 1133 20.89 -36.24 -16.79
N LYS A 1134 22.05 -36.46 -17.43
CA LYS A 1134 22.64 -37.80 -17.61
C LYS A 1134 23.55 -38.20 -16.44
N ARG A 1135 24.02 -37.23 -15.67
CA ARG A 1135 24.87 -37.42 -14.49
C ARG A 1135 23.99 -37.59 -13.26
N LYS A 1136 23.82 -38.83 -12.84
CA LYS A 1136 23.01 -39.20 -11.69
C LYS A 1136 23.82 -39.14 -10.41
#